data_AF-A0A1S9DSA8-F1
#
_entry.id   AF-A0A1S9DSA8-F1
#
_cell.length_a   1.000
_cell.length_b   1.000
_cell.length_c   1.000
_cell.angle_alpha   90.00
_cell.angle_beta   90.00
_cell.angle_gamma   90.00
#
_symmetry.space_group_name_H-M   'P 1'
#
loop_
_entity.id
_entity.type
_entity.pdbx_description
1 polymer ?
#
loop_
_entity_poly.entity_id
_entity_poly.type
_entity_poly.pdbx_seq_one_letter_code
_entity_poly.pdbx_strand_id
1 'polypeptide(L)'
;MDTLWILAFSSGVATHLLLYRSGEWDIKAPSIVKIYTLLGATLVYLERADLLDGFPVSMRPKWGIAVILYHIFGVYASMLFYRAFWHRLCGFPGPFLARLSNFYVTSLSAKRLHLYEEVQKLHQQYGDYVRLGPTELSIADPQAVKALYSGQAKVTKGPWYTVLEPRVSLQMSRDKKEHARRRKVWDQGFSSKALRDYEPRVSHYAKQLLEAVRKNVGKPMDMAKWFNYYSFDVMGDLSFGKSFNMLAGGQDTYFSTQLHADMKSIGLFSHLTWLFPFFKRIPILNKDYLKFWDWVGGRVEERIKNDPDRPDVFSWILDAFQNGPKTKQDHLDLHGDAYLIIVAGSDTTAATLTNLFFHLAADHTWQAKLQEELDALPELTQEKVTGVELLDALINETLRLHPAVPSGTQRLTPPEGLQIGDKYIPGDVMVCIPTHTLFRDERAFVRPDEFLPQRWMTQPELVKDASVFIPFNAGPYSCVGKQLALMELRRVTAEILTRYDVEFAQGQTTEDFLDGAGIVRALGQNVKSVEVGDPVLLSYYSCSSCASCQSAHPAYCEVFAGENYVGRQGGMKISKNEKEPWSKYFGQSSFARHSLVSEISVVNVKDMIKSEDELKLFAPLGCGFQTGMGAILNSSNAGPDDVVMILGLGAVGMGALMTAKIRECKAIIVVDKVEARLEHAKRLGASHTINTGTPDNPNLKDAVRQLFPSGASVVIDTTGVPTLIEQSLQATQKRGKLVLIGVPPLGYELNVDVVQHINAIPQMIQWYREGRFPVDQLVRYFDAAEYKQALKGMKEGTAVKPVLVWEH
;
A
#
# COMPACT_ATOMS: atom_id res chain seq x y z
N MET A 1 -39.63 -34.51 -14.46
CA MET A 1 -39.61 -33.03 -14.42
C MET A 1 -38.21 -32.50 -14.17
N ASP A 2 -37.43 -33.17 -13.32
CA ASP A 2 -36.04 -32.86 -12.96
C ASP A 2 -35.01 -33.19 -14.05
N THR A 3 -35.38 -34.05 -15.00
CA THR A 3 -34.46 -34.57 -16.02
C THR A 3 -33.78 -33.48 -16.84
N LEU A 4 -34.47 -32.41 -17.23
CA LEU A 4 -33.86 -31.31 -18.00
C LEU A 4 -32.79 -30.55 -17.20
N TRP A 5 -33.07 -30.24 -15.93
CA TRP A 5 -32.11 -29.53 -15.07
C TRP A 5 -30.92 -30.42 -14.72
N ILE A 6 -31.16 -31.71 -14.50
CA ILE A 6 -30.11 -32.71 -14.33
C ILE A 6 -29.25 -32.82 -15.59
N LEU A 7 -29.84 -32.84 -16.79
CA LEU A 7 -29.10 -32.87 -18.06
C LEU A 7 -28.30 -31.59 -18.26
N ALA A 8 -28.87 -30.42 -17.98
CA ALA A 8 -28.16 -29.15 -18.05
C ALA A 8 -26.96 -29.11 -17.09
N PHE A 9 -27.17 -29.49 -15.83
CA PHE A 9 -26.10 -29.62 -14.83
C PHE A 9 -25.03 -30.63 -15.27
N SER A 10 -25.43 -31.83 -15.72
CA SER A 10 -24.53 -32.88 -16.21
C SER A 10 -23.73 -32.43 -17.43
N SER A 11 -24.33 -31.63 -18.31
CA SER A 11 -23.62 -31.03 -19.44
C SER A 11 -22.53 -30.07 -18.96
N GLY A 12 -22.78 -29.28 -17.91
CA GLY A 12 -21.77 -28.42 -17.29
C GLY A 12 -20.64 -29.22 -16.63
N VAL A 13 -20.97 -30.32 -15.94
CA VAL A 13 -19.98 -31.25 -15.38
C VAL A 13 -19.10 -31.83 -16.49
N ALA A 14 -19.71 -32.30 -17.59
CA ALA A 14 -18.99 -32.83 -18.75
C ALA A 14 -18.10 -31.76 -19.40
N THR A 15 -18.59 -30.53 -19.57
CA THR A 15 -17.80 -29.40 -20.08
C THR A 15 -16.60 -29.09 -19.19
N HIS A 16 -16.77 -29.09 -17.86
CA HIS A 16 -15.60 -28.95 -16.97
C HIS A 16 -14.60 -30.09 -17.19
N LEU A 17 -15.04 -31.34 -17.14
CA LEU A 17 -14.16 -32.51 -17.17
C LEU A 17 -13.44 -32.70 -18.51
N LEU A 18 -14.10 -32.40 -19.63
CA LEU A 18 -13.60 -32.65 -20.99
C LEU A 18 -12.90 -31.42 -21.60
N LEU A 19 -13.28 -30.21 -21.20
CA LEU A 19 -12.79 -28.96 -21.82
C LEU A 19 -11.97 -28.12 -20.84
N TYR A 20 -12.56 -27.69 -19.72
CA TYR A 20 -11.92 -26.69 -18.85
C TYR A 20 -10.77 -27.23 -17.99
N ARG A 21 -10.56 -28.54 -17.93
CA ARG A 21 -9.40 -29.14 -17.22
C ARG A 21 -8.07 -28.95 -17.94
N SER A 22 -8.09 -28.69 -19.24
CA SER A 22 -6.88 -28.62 -20.08
C SER A 22 -6.83 -27.30 -20.83
N GLY A 23 -5.66 -26.65 -20.84
CA GLY A 23 -5.43 -25.40 -21.57
C GLY A 23 -5.54 -24.12 -20.72
N GLU A 24 -5.18 -23.00 -21.33
CA GLU A 24 -5.15 -21.67 -20.71
C GLU A 24 -6.45 -20.91 -20.99
N TRP A 25 -7.45 -21.08 -20.12
CA TRP A 25 -8.76 -20.45 -20.30
C TRP A 25 -8.82 -18.99 -19.82
N ASP A 26 -7.90 -18.58 -18.95
CA ASP A 26 -7.84 -17.23 -18.38
C ASP A 26 -7.71 -16.14 -19.46
N ILE A 27 -6.89 -16.38 -20.49
CA ILE A 27 -6.70 -15.45 -21.61
C ILE A 27 -7.93 -15.37 -22.54
N LYS A 28 -8.82 -16.37 -22.49
CA LYS A 28 -10.03 -16.46 -23.31
C LYS A 28 -11.29 -15.99 -22.57
N ALA A 29 -11.15 -15.44 -21.36
CA ALA A 29 -12.30 -15.14 -20.50
C ALA A 29 -13.39 -14.26 -21.16
N PRO A 30 -13.08 -13.18 -21.91
CA PRO A 30 -14.14 -12.42 -22.59
C PRO A 30 -14.78 -13.17 -23.76
N SER A 31 -14.04 -14.06 -24.43
CA SER A 31 -14.61 -14.93 -25.46
C SER A 31 -15.56 -15.94 -24.85
N ILE A 32 -15.22 -16.52 -23.70
CA ILE A 32 -16.09 -17.42 -22.93
C ILE A 32 -17.39 -16.69 -22.55
N VAL A 33 -17.29 -15.49 -21.96
CA VAL A 33 -18.48 -14.70 -21.61
C VAL A 33 -19.33 -14.41 -22.84
N LYS A 34 -18.72 -14.00 -23.96
CA LYS A 34 -19.46 -13.76 -25.21
C LYS A 34 -20.20 -15.01 -25.69
N ILE A 35 -19.57 -16.19 -25.63
CA ILE A 35 -20.20 -17.46 -26.03
C ILE A 35 -21.41 -17.76 -25.15
N TYR A 36 -21.28 -17.68 -23.82
CA TYR A 36 -22.41 -17.93 -22.92
C TYR A 36 -23.53 -16.90 -23.07
N THR A 37 -23.20 -15.63 -23.30
CA THR A 37 -24.20 -14.59 -23.56
C THR A 37 -24.94 -14.85 -24.87
N LEU A 38 -24.25 -15.24 -25.94
CA LEU A 38 -24.87 -15.58 -27.22
C LEU A 38 -25.76 -16.82 -27.09
N LEU A 39 -25.29 -17.88 -26.44
CA LEU A 39 -26.09 -19.07 -26.16
C LEU A 39 -27.34 -18.71 -25.35
N GLY A 40 -27.23 -17.81 -24.38
CA GLY A 40 -28.37 -17.29 -23.62
C GLY A 40 -29.36 -16.50 -24.43
N ALA A 41 -28.87 -15.57 -25.26
CA ALA A 41 -29.73 -14.83 -26.16
C ALA A 41 -30.45 -15.77 -27.15
N THR A 42 -29.76 -16.77 -27.69
CA THR A 42 -30.35 -17.77 -28.59
C THR A 42 -31.42 -18.60 -27.87
N LEU A 43 -31.15 -19.11 -26.67
CA LEU A 43 -32.15 -19.89 -25.93
C LEU A 43 -33.37 -19.06 -25.53
N VAL A 44 -33.18 -17.80 -25.13
CA VAL A 44 -34.28 -16.87 -24.83
C VAL A 44 -35.06 -16.51 -26.11
N TYR A 45 -34.39 -16.38 -27.25
CA TYR A 45 -35.05 -16.15 -28.52
C TYR A 45 -35.88 -17.36 -28.95
N LEU A 46 -35.32 -18.57 -28.89
CA LEU A 46 -36.05 -19.82 -29.18
C LEU A 46 -37.27 -20.00 -28.26
N GLU A 47 -37.14 -19.60 -26.99
CA GLU A 47 -38.26 -19.58 -26.04
C GLU A 47 -39.33 -18.56 -26.44
N ARG A 48 -38.96 -17.34 -26.86
CA ARG A 48 -39.92 -16.27 -27.20
C ARG A 48 -40.54 -16.36 -28.58
N ALA A 49 -39.86 -17.01 -29.51
CA ALA A 49 -40.31 -17.18 -30.88
C ALA A 49 -41.19 -18.42 -31.05
N ASP A 50 -41.47 -19.15 -29.96
CA ASP A 50 -42.27 -20.38 -29.95
C ASP A 50 -41.78 -21.45 -30.95
N LEU A 51 -40.49 -21.38 -31.31
CA LEU A 51 -39.86 -22.25 -32.32
C LEU A 51 -39.70 -23.70 -31.85
N LEU A 52 -39.96 -23.97 -30.57
CA LEU A 52 -39.95 -25.30 -29.96
C LEU A 52 -41.36 -25.71 -29.49
N ASP A 53 -42.40 -25.14 -30.07
CA ASP A 53 -43.77 -25.56 -29.83
C ASP A 53 -43.96 -27.04 -30.14
N GLY A 54 -44.53 -27.77 -29.18
CA GLY A 54 -44.68 -29.23 -29.21
C GLY A 54 -43.62 -30.00 -28.42
N PHE A 55 -42.53 -29.35 -27.97
CA PHE A 55 -41.58 -29.99 -27.05
C PHE A 55 -41.98 -29.76 -25.59
N PRO A 56 -41.84 -30.76 -24.68
CA PRO A 56 -42.19 -30.61 -23.26
C PRO A 56 -41.47 -29.48 -22.51
N VAL A 57 -40.43 -28.88 -23.11
CA VAL A 57 -39.65 -27.79 -22.52
C VAL A 57 -40.33 -26.42 -22.67
N SER A 58 -41.11 -26.19 -23.74
CA SER A 58 -41.75 -24.89 -24.01
C SER A 58 -42.89 -24.56 -23.06
N MET A 59 -43.45 -25.57 -22.37
CA MET A 59 -44.48 -25.40 -21.35
C MET A 59 -43.99 -24.72 -20.06
N ARG A 60 -42.71 -24.33 -19.96
CA ARG A 60 -42.09 -23.80 -18.75
C ARG A 60 -41.71 -22.33 -18.91
N PRO A 61 -42.06 -21.45 -17.96
CA PRO A 61 -41.62 -20.06 -18.02
C PRO A 61 -40.10 -19.96 -17.81
N LYS A 62 -39.43 -19.18 -18.65
CA LYS A 62 -38.00 -18.81 -18.54
C LYS A 62 -37.04 -19.99 -18.60
N TRP A 63 -37.40 -21.06 -19.34
CA TRP A 63 -36.59 -22.28 -19.40
C TRP A 63 -35.21 -22.04 -20.03
N GLY A 64 -35.09 -21.10 -20.98
CA GLY A 64 -33.82 -20.84 -21.67
C GLY A 64 -32.74 -20.32 -20.73
N ILE A 65 -33.10 -19.38 -19.85
CA ILE A 65 -32.19 -18.84 -18.81
C ILE A 65 -31.85 -19.91 -17.78
N ALA A 66 -32.85 -20.68 -17.34
CA ALA A 66 -32.65 -21.73 -16.35
C ALA A 66 -31.65 -22.80 -16.84
N VAL A 67 -31.76 -23.28 -18.08
CA VAL A 67 -30.81 -24.26 -18.66
C VAL A 67 -29.37 -23.78 -18.54
N ILE A 68 -29.10 -22.51 -18.87
CA ILE A 68 -27.74 -21.95 -18.80
C ILE A 68 -27.26 -21.83 -17.36
N LEU A 69 -28.11 -21.37 -16.44
CA LEU A 69 -27.72 -21.25 -15.04
C LEU A 69 -27.39 -22.62 -14.42
N TYR A 70 -28.18 -23.66 -14.72
CA TYR A 70 -27.89 -25.03 -14.29
C TYR A 70 -26.61 -25.59 -14.93
N HIS A 71 -26.35 -25.29 -16.20
CA HIS A 71 -25.09 -25.65 -16.86
C HIS A 71 -23.89 -24.98 -16.18
N ILE A 72 -23.94 -23.66 -15.99
CA ILE A 72 -22.88 -22.90 -15.31
C ILE A 72 -22.67 -23.42 -13.89
N PHE A 73 -23.76 -23.70 -13.17
CA PHE A 73 -23.69 -24.32 -11.84
C PHE A 73 -22.98 -25.69 -11.89
N GLY A 74 -23.29 -26.53 -12.87
CA GLY A 74 -22.60 -27.80 -13.11
C GLY A 74 -21.09 -27.65 -13.35
N VAL A 75 -20.70 -26.67 -14.17
CA VAL A 75 -19.28 -26.34 -14.43
C VAL A 75 -18.57 -25.99 -13.12
N TYR A 76 -19.09 -25.02 -12.37
CA TYR A 76 -18.41 -24.53 -11.16
C TYR A 76 -18.48 -25.52 -10.00
N ALA A 77 -19.59 -26.22 -9.79
CA ALA A 77 -19.71 -27.24 -8.75
C ALA A 77 -18.71 -28.38 -9.00
N SER A 78 -18.63 -28.89 -10.24
CA SER A 78 -17.64 -29.90 -10.62
C SER A 78 -16.21 -29.40 -10.46
N MET A 79 -15.93 -28.17 -10.88
CA MET A 79 -14.61 -27.55 -10.79
C MET A 79 -14.14 -27.37 -9.35
N LEU A 80 -14.98 -26.81 -8.48
CA LEU A 80 -14.63 -26.56 -7.07
C LEU A 80 -14.44 -27.88 -6.32
N PHE A 81 -15.31 -28.87 -6.56
CA PHE A 81 -15.20 -30.19 -5.95
C PHE A 81 -13.92 -30.92 -6.39
N TYR A 82 -13.61 -30.92 -7.69
CA TYR A 82 -12.34 -31.44 -8.20
C TYR A 82 -11.14 -30.72 -7.59
N ARG A 83 -11.16 -29.38 -7.54
CA ARG A 83 -10.08 -28.55 -7.00
C ARG A 83 -9.79 -28.83 -5.52
N ALA A 84 -10.84 -29.08 -4.74
CA ALA A 84 -10.76 -29.36 -3.31
C ALA A 84 -10.10 -30.72 -3.02
N PHE A 85 -10.47 -31.77 -3.76
CA PHE A 85 -10.17 -33.16 -3.37
C PHE A 85 -9.30 -33.95 -4.35
N TRP A 86 -9.45 -33.75 -5.66
CA TRP A 86 -8.81 -34.58 -6.70
C TRP A 86 -7.89 -33.82 -7.65
N HIS A 87 -7.65 -32.53 -7.39
CA HIS A 87 -6.69 -31.78 -8.17
C HIS A 87 -5.32 -32.42 -8.08
N ARG A 88 -4.54 -32.38 -9.17
CA ARG A 88 -3.15 -32.88 -9.20
C ARG A 88 -2.21 -32.27 -8.16
N LEU A 89 -2.61 -31.15 -7.54
CA LEU A 89 -1.90 -30.50 -6.43
C LEU A 89 -2.48 -30.84 -5.05
N CYS A 90 -3.31 -31.88 -4.91
CA CYS A 90 -3.93 -32.25 -3.63
C CYS A 90 -2.91 -32.67 -2.56
N GLY A 91 -1.76 -33.22 -2.98
CA GLY A 91 -0.67 -33.63 -2.10
C GLY A 91 0.25 -32.49 -1.62
N PHE A 92 0.10 -31.28 -2.14
CA PHE A 92 0.90 -30.12 -1.71
C PHE A 92 0.18 -29.37 -0.57
N PRO A 93 0.90 -29.02 0.51
CA PRO A 93 0.31 -28.32 1.63
C PRO A 93 0.00 -26.86 1.30
N GLY A 94 -0.84 -26.25 2.13
CA GLY A 94 -1.25 -24.86 1.98
C GLY A 94 -2.70 -24.63 2.44
N PRO A 95 -3.14 -23.37 2.52
CA PRO A 95 -4.48 -23.00 2.96
C PRO A 95 -5.57 -23.66 2.11
N PHE A 96 -6.64 -24.15 2.75
CA PHE A 96 -7.71 -24.85 2.03
C PHE A 96 -8.36 -23.98 0.94
N LEU A 97 -8.58 -22.70 1.21
CA LEU A 97 -9.16 -21.76 0.26
C LEU A 97 -8.27 -21.52 -0.98
N ALA A 98 -6.94 -21.63 -0.83
CA ALA A 98 -6.00 -21.56 -1.95
C ALA A 98 -6.24 -22.67 -2.98
N ARG A 99 -6.78 -23.82 -2.54
CA ARG A 99 -7.13 -24.93 -3.46
C ARG A 99 -8.25 -24.55 -4.41
N LEU A 100 -9.20 -23.72 -3.95
CA LEU A 100 -10.45 -23.44 -4.63
C LEU A 100 -10.33 -22.30 -5.65
N SER A 101 -9.66 -21.21 -5.25
CA SER A 101 -9.59 -20.00 -6.07
C SER A 101 -8.39 -19.11 -5.77
N ASN A 102 -7.93 -18.39 -6.80
CA ASN A 102 -6.93 -17.33 -6.67
C ASN A 102 -7.45 -16.10 -5.90
N PHE A 103 -8.75 -16.01 -5.62
CA PHE A 103 -9.27 -14.97 -4.70
C PHE A 103 -8.65 -15.05 -3.31
N TYR A 104 -8.22 -16.23 -2.86
CA TYR A 104 -7.50 -16.37 -1.59
C TYR A 104 -6.19 -15.58 -1.60
N VAL A 105 -5.27 -15.86 -2.54
CA VAL A 105 -3.98 -15.15 -2.61
C VAL A 105 -4.16 -13.67 -2.96
N THR A 106 -5.15 -13.31 -3.78
CA THR A 106 -5.53 -11.92 -4.02
C THR A 106 -5.98 -11.21 -2.75
N SER A 107 -6.73 -11.89 -1.86
CA SER A 107 -7.13 -11.30 -0.57
C SER A 107 -5.94 -11.02 0.36
N LEU A 108 -4.88 -11.83 0.27
CA LEU A 108 -3.63 -11.57 1.00
C LEU A 108 -2.92 -10.33 0.45
N SER A 109 -2.80 -10.22 -0.88
CA SER A 109 -2.25 -9.03 -1.54
C SER A 109 -3.04 -7.76 -1.18
N ALA A 110 -4.38 -7.84 -1.16
CA ALA A 110 -5.26 -6.71 -0.88
C ALA A 110 -5.12 -6.11 0.53
N LYS A 111 -4.53 -6.82 1.51
CA LYS A 111 -4.37 -6.31 2.88
C LYS A 111 -3.52 -5.04 2.94
N ARG A 112 -2.33 -5.09 2.32
CA ARG A 112 -1.36 -3.98 2.30
C ARG A 112 -0.39 -4.01 1.13
N LEU A 113 -0.62 -4.84 0.10
CA LEU A 113 0.26 -5.06 -1.06
C LEU A 113 1.63 -5.68 -0.75
N HIS A 114 1.82 -6.22 0.46
CA HIS A 114 3.04 -6.92 0.87
C HIS A 114 2.86 -8.44 0.83
N LEU A 115 2.48 -8.97 -0.33
CA LEU A 115 2.21 -10.41 -0.49
C LEU A 115 3.42 -11.29 -0.09
N TYR A 116 4.64 -10.80 -0.30
CA TYR A 116 5.87 -11.52 0.02
C TYR A 116 5.98 -11.88 1.52
N GLU A 117 5.51 -11.03 2.43
CA GLU A 117 5.51 -11.31 3.87
C GLU A 117 4.46 -12.37 4.24
N GLU A 118 3.30 -12.34 3.58
CA GLU A 118 2.26 -13.35 3.79
C GLU A 118 2.72 -14.70 3.25
N VAL A 119 3.42 -14.73 2.10
CA VAL A 119 4.04 -15.93 1.54
C VAL A 119 5.16 -16.45 2.46
N GLN A 120 5.97 -15.56 3.06
CA GLN A 120 6.96 -15.93 4.08
C GLN A 120 6.31 -16.67 5.26
N LYS A 121 5.23 -16.11 5.82
CA LYS A 121 4.48 -16.75 6.93
C LYS A 121 3.92 -18.11 6.52
N LEU A 122 3.42 -18.25 5.28
CA LEU A 122 2.92 -19.53 4.79
C LEU A 122 4.05 -20.57 4.66
N HIS A 123 5.24 -20.18 4.19
CA HIS A 123 6.38 -21.09 4.15
C HIS A 123 6.85 -21.50 5.56
N GLN A 124 6.84 -20.58 6.53
CA GLN A 124 7.11 -20.92 7.94
C GLN A 124 6.10 -21.94 8.50
N GLN A 125 4.84 -21.90 8.04
CA GLN A 125 3.79 -22.81 8.49
C GLN A 125 3.77 -24.17 7.75
N TYR A 126 3.95 -24.17 6.43
CA TYR A 126 3.70 -25.33 5.57
C TYR A 126 4.96 -25.94 4.95
N GLY A 127 6.13 -25.32 5.15
CA GLY A 127 7.41 -25.77 4.61
C GLY A 127 7.71 -25.28 3.20
N ASP A 128 8.56 -26.01 2.47
CA ASP A 128 9.16 -25.53 1.22
C ASP A 128 8.21 -25.42 0.04
N TYR A 129 7.11 -26.18 0.02
CA TYR A 129 6.19 -26.23 -1.12
C TYR A 129 4.80 -25.82 -0.69
N VAL A 130 4.38 -24.62 -1.06
CA VAL A 130 3.10 -24.05 -0.61
C VAL A 130 2.17 -23.82 -1.78
N ARG A 131 0.97 -24.38 -1.72
CA ARG A 131 -0.09 -24.10 -2.69
C ARG A 131 -0.73 -22.74 -2.43
N LEU A 132 -0.49 -21.77 -3.33
CA LEU A 132 -1.05 -20.42 -3.27
C LEU A 132 -2.35 -20.26 -4.07
N GLY A 133 -2.57 -21.13 -5.06
CA GLY A 133 -3.74 -21.10 -5.93
C GLY A 133 -4.14 -22.48 -6.43
N PRO A 134 -5.23 -22.61 -7.20
CA PRO A 134 -5.71 -23.89 -7.70
C PRO A 134 -4.65 -24.62 -8.52
N THR A 135 -3.87 -23.89 -9.31
CA THR A 135 -2.80 -24.39 -10.20
C THR A 135 -1.45 -23.72 -9.93
N GLU A 136 -1.24 -23.18 -8.72
CA GLU A 136 -0.05 -22.38 -8.38
C GLU A 136 0.66 -22.88 -7.11
N LEU A 137 1.97 -23.05 -7.21
CA LEU A 137 2.87 -23.40 -6.09
C LEU A 137 3.95 -22.32 -5.91
N SER A 138 4.18 -21.94 -4.65
CA SER A 138 5.37 -21.23 -4.21
C SER A 138 6.38 -22.24 -3.68
N ILE A 139 7.64 -22.13 -4.11
CA ILE A 139 8.69 -23.13 -3.82
C ILE A 139 9.91 -22.43 -3.22
N ALA A 140 10.18 -22.72 -1.95
CA ALA A 140 11.32 -22.22 -1.17
C ALA A 140 12.43 -23.26 -0.96
N ASP A 141 12.43 -24.37 -1.71
CA ASP A 141 13.57 -25.32 -1.75
C ASP A 141 14.73 -24.70 -2.56
N PRO A 142 15.96 -24.57 -2.00
CA PRO A 142 17.16 -24.14 -2.72
C PRO A 142 17.38 -24.84 -4.08
N GLN A 143 17.07 -26.12 -4.19
CA GLN A 143 17.23 -26.90 -5.42
C GLN A 143 16.31 -26.41 -6.55
N ALA A 144 15.23 -25.71 -6.22
CA ALA A 144 14.31 -25.12 -7.20
C ALA A 144 15.01 -24.08 -8.09
N VAL A 145 16.04 -23.38 -7.59
CA VAL A 145 16.76 -22.37 -8.36
C VAL A 145 17.36 -22.97 -9.63
N LYS A 146 18.06 -24.11 -9.49
CA LYS A 146 18.62 -24.83 -10.62
C LYS A 146 17.52 -25.39 -11.53
N ALA A 147 16.44 -25.92 -10.97
CA ALA A 147 15.37 -26.54 -11.75
C ALA A 147 14.54 -25.52 -12.57
N LEU A 148 14.35 -24.31 -12.06
CA LEU A 148 13.45 -23.30 -12.63
C LEU A 148 14.18 -22.19 -13.40
N TYR A 149 15.41 -21.84 -13.00
CA TYR A 149 16.12 -20.67 -13.51
C TYR A 149 17.48 -20.97 -14.14
N SER A 150 17.92 -22.24 -14.23
CA SER A 150 19.14 -22.57 -14.96
C SER A 150 18.98 -22.48 -16.49
N GLY A 151 20.11 -22.48 -17.21
CA GLY A 151 20.14 -22.57 -18.68
C GLY A 151 19.46 -23.82 -19.26
N GLN A 152 19.37 -24.90 -18.48
CA GLN A 152 18.79 -26.18 -18.89
C GLN A 152 17.34 -26.35 -18.41
N ALA A 153 16.78 -25.35 -17.72
CA ALA A 153 15.44 -25.43 -17.17
C ALA A 153 14.41 -25.62 -18.30
N LYS A 154 13.59 -26.67 -18.19
CA LYS A 154 12.58 -27.00 -19.20
C LYS A 154 11.32 -26.14 -19.12
N VAL A 155 11.16 -25.36 -18.05
CA VAL A 155 10.01 -24.50 -17.79
C VAL A 155 9.83 -23.37 -18.81
N THR A 156 8.62 -22.85 -18.95
CA THR A 156 8.28 -21.68 -19.78
C THR A 156 7.76 -20.54 -18.89
N LYS A 157 7.51 -19.37 -19.47
CA LYS A 157 6.84 -18.26 -18.77
C LYS A 157 5.33 -18.52 -18.68
N GLY A 158 4.77 -18.33 -17.48
CA GLY A 158 3.34 -18.54 -17.22
C GLY A 158 2.43 -17.44 -17.77
N PRO A 159 1.11 -17.55 -17.52
CA PRO A 159 0.10 -16.62 -18.03
C PRO A 159 0.24 -15.18 -17.53
N TRP A 160 0.94 -14.92 -16.41
CA TRP A 160 1.16 -13.54 -15.95
C TRP A 160 1.81 -12.65 -17.00
N TYR A 161 2.62 -13.22 -17.89
CA TYR A 161 3.31 -12.47 -18.94
C TYR A 161 2.39 -12.03 -20.10
N THR A 162 1.09 -12.31 -20.04
CA THR A 162 0.10 -11.80 -21.00
C THR A 162 -0.55 -10.48 -20.55
N VAL A 163 -0.21 -9.97 -19.36
CA VAL A 163 -0.84 -8.75 -18.78
C VAL A 163 -0.60 -7.49 -19.60
N LEU A 164 0.40 -7.44 -20.48
CA LEU A 164 0.67 -6.30 -21.38
C LEU A 164 0.19 -6.50 -22.82
N GLU A 165 -0.38 -7.66 -23.16
CA GLU A 165 -0.88 -7.93 -24.51
C GLU A 165 -1.88 -6.84 -24.99
N PRO A 166 -1.83 -6.40 -26.26
CA PRO A 166 -1.07 -7.01 -27.36
C PRO A 166 0.38 -6.54 -27.47
N ARG A 167 0.91 -5.74 -26.54
CA ARG A 167 2.31 -5.31 -26.58
C ARG A 167 3.19 -6.33 -25.89
N VAL A 168 4.09 -6.98 -26.64
CA VAL A 168 4.96 -8.02 -26.12
C VAL A 168 6.38 -7.48 -26.07
N SER A 169 6.77 -6.96 -24.91
CA SER A 169 8.18 -6.62 -24.65
C SER A 169 9.04 -7.89 -24.52
N LEU A 170 10.37 -7.74 -24.53
CA LEU A 170 11.30 -8.85 -24.29
C LEU A 170 10.93 -9.63 -23.02
N GLN A 171 10.69 -8.93 -21.90
CA GLN A 171 10.30 -9.55 -20.63
C GLN A 171 8.98 -10.34 -20.75
N MET A 172 8.03 -9.86 -21.55
CA MET A 172 6.72 -10.50 -21.72
C MET A 172 6.71 -11.65 -22.73
N SER A 173 7.74 -11.77 -23.58
CA SER A 173 7.81 -12.85 -24.57
C SER A 173 7.89 -14.23 -23.91
N ARG A 174 6.84 -15.03 -24.12
CA ARG A 174 6.69 -16.41 -23.64
C ARG A 174 7.28 -17.45 -24.59
N ASP A 175 7.39 -17.12 -25.88
CA ASP A 175 8.06 -17.95 -26.87
C ASP A 175 9.59 -17.91 -26.63
N LYS A 176 10.18 -19.06 -26.35
CA LYS A 176 11.61 -19.19 -26.06
C LYS A 176 12.49 -18.78 -27.24
N LYS A 177 12.10 -19.12 -28.47
CA LYS A 177 12.88 -18.83 -29.67
C LYS A 177 12.84 -17.33 -29.96
N GLU A 178 11.66 -16.73 -29.87
CA GLU A 178 11.50 -15.29 -30.10
C GLU A 178 12.19 -14.46 -29.01
N HIS A 179 12.05 -14.87 -27.74
CA HIS A 179 12.80 -14.27 -26.65
C HIS A 179 14.31 -14.36 -26.90
N ALA A 180 14.83 -15.54 -27.24
CA ALA A 180 16.27 -15.72 -27.50
C ALA A 180 16.75 -14.87 -28.69
N ARG A 181 15.94 -14.72 -29.74
CA ARG A 181 16.25 -13.87 -30.90
C ARG A 181 16.35 -12.40 -30.50
N ARG A 182 15.33 -11.85 -29.82
CA ARG A 182 15.32 -10.45 -29.36
C ARG A 182 16.35 -10.19 -28.26
N ARG A 183 16.60 -11.18 -27.39
CA ARG A 183 17.58 -11.08 -26.30
C ARG A 183 18.98 -10.78 -26.83
N LYS A 184 19.38 -11.32 -27.98
CA LYS A 184 20.68 -11.02 -28.62
C LYS A 184 20.87 -9.52 -28.92
N VAL A 185 19.80 -8.84 -29.34
CA VAL A 185 19.84 -7.39 -29.61
C VAL A 185 19.99 -6.62 -28.30
N TRP A 186 19.21 -7.01 -27.30
CA TRP A 186 19.31 -6.42 -25.96
C TRP A 186 20.70 -6.63 -25.34
N ASP A 187 21.29 -7.82 -25.45
CA ASP A 187 22.63 -8.08 -24.92
C ASP A 187 23.71 -7.19 -25.57
N GLN A 188 23.54 -6.77 -26.84
CA GLN A 188 24.43 -5.79 -27.48
C GLN A 188 24.29 -4.41 -26.83
N GLY A 189 23.05 -3.98 -26.59
CA GLY A 189 22.74 -2.73 -25.90
C GLY A 189 23.19 -2.68 -24.44
N PHE A 190 23.53 -3.82 -23.83
CA PHE A 190 24.08 -3.89 -22.47
C PHE A 190 25.50 -4.46 -22.43
N SER A 191 26.19 -4.50 -23.57
CA SER A 191 27.60 -4.90 -23.64
C SER A 191 28.49 -3.90 -22.90
N SER A 192 29.68 -4.35 -22.45
CA SER A 192 30.66 -3.45 -21.81
C SER A 192 31.03 -2.25 -22.69
N LYS A 193 30.92 -2.37 -24.02
CA LYS A 193 31.11 -1.24 -24.94
C LYS A 193 29.97 -0.23 -24.83
N ALA A 194 28.72 -0.69 -24.94
CA ALA A 194 27.54 0.18 -24.85
C ALA A 194 27.45 0.91 -23.49
N LEU A 195 27.77 0.22 -22.39
CA LEU A 195 27.76 0.81 -21.05
C LEU A 195 28.74 1.99 -20.91
N ARG A 196 29.90 1.95 -21.59
CA ARG A 196 30.84 3.08 -21.61
C ARG A 196 30.26 4.31 -22.32
N ASP A 197 29.41 4.11 -23.31
CA ASP A 197 28.72 5.22 -23.99
C ASP A 197 27.60 5.83 -23.12
N TYR A 198 27.06 5.04 -22.19
CA TYR A 198 25.99 5.45 -21.27
C TYR A 198 26.52 6.11 -19.98
N GLU A 199 27.71 5.74 -19.53
CA GLU A 199 28.33 6.27 -18.30
C GLU A 199 28.27 7.81 -18.22
N PRO A 200 28.56 8.58 -19.29
CA PRO A 200 28.48 10.03 -19.23
C PRO A 200 27.07 10.57 -18.97
N ARG A 201 26.03 9.85 -19.42
CA ARG A 201 24.62 10.18 -19.12
C ARG A 201 24.31 9.90 -17.65
N VAL A 202 24.70 8.73 -17.16
CA VAL A 202 24.55 8.32 -15.75
C VAL A 202 25.24 9.33 -14.83
N SER A 203 26.48 9.72 -15.16
CA SER A 203 27.25 10.74 -14.45
C SER A 203 26.61 12.13 -14.53
N HIS A 204 25.98 12.49 -15.65
CA HIS A 204 25.24 13.75 -15.78
C HIS A 204 24.04 13.81 -14.81
N TYR A 205 23.19 12.79 -14.77
CA TYR A 205 22.05 12.75 -13.85
C TYR A 205 22.48 12.57 -12.39
N ALA A 206 23.58 11.87 -12.13
CA ALA A 206 24.14 11.77 -10.78
C ALA A 206 24.55 13.15 -10.27
N LYS A 207 25.18 13.98 -11.11
CA LYS A 207 25.50 15.37 -10.78
C LYS A 207 24.24 16.21 -10.54
N GLN A 208 23.17 16.02 -11.32
CA GLN A 208 21.90 16.72 -11.07
C GLN A 208 21.28 16.32 -9.72
N LEU A 209 21.30 15.02 -9.37
CA LEU A 209 20.88 14.55 -8.05
C LEU A 209 21.73 15.18 -6.94
N LEU A 210 23.06 15.23 -7.10
CA LEU A 210 23.95 15.87 -6.13
C LEU A 210 23.69 17.37 -5.99
N GLU A 211 23.30 18.08 -7.05
CA GLU A 211 22.91 19.48 -6.96
C GLU A 211 21.60 19.65 -6.16
N ALA A 212 20.64 18.73 -6.34
CA ALA A 212 19.43 18.71 -5.51
C ALA A 212 19.74 18.41 -4.04
N VAL A 213 20.62 17.45 -3.76
CA VAL A 213 21.12 17.15 -2.41
C VAL A 213 21.82 18.39 -1.83
N ARG A 214 22.72 19.02 -2.59
CA ARG A 214 23.48 20.22 -2.17
C ARG A 214 22.55 21.35 -1.72
N LYS A 215 21.47 21.60 -2.46
CA LYS A 215 20.47 22.63 -2.14
C LYS A 215 19.70 22.34 -0.85
N ASN A 216 19.67 21.09 -0.42
CA ASN A 216 18.93 20.63 0.75
C ASN A 216 19.83 20.14 1.90
N VAL A 217 21.15 20.34 1.82
CA VAL A 217 22.08 19.98 2.92
C VAL A 217 21.64 20.64 4.22
N GLY A 218 21.55 19.82 5.27
CA GLY A 218 21.07 20.25 6.60
C GLY A 218 19.55 20.38 6.73
N LYS A 219 18.78 19.97 5.72
CA LYS A 219 17.31 19.85 5.78
C LYS A 219 16.88 18.39 5.49
N PRO A 220 15.80 17.90 6.11
CA PRO A 220 15.23 16.61 5.75
C PRO A 220 14.86 16.51 4.25
N MET A 221 15.21 15.39 3.62
CA MET A 221 14.96 15.13 2.20
C MET A 221 14.51 13.69 2.03
N ASP A 222 13.38 13.47 1.35
CA ASP A 222 12.89 12.12 1.03
C ASP A 222 13.74 11.51 -0.09
N MET A 223 14.81 10.81 0.31
CA MET A 223 15.75 10.22 -0.64
C MET A 223 15.11 9.12 -1.50
N ALA A 224 14.07 8.43 -1.03
CA ALA A 224 13.38 7.42 -1.84
C ALA A 224 12.74 8.07 -3.09
N LYS A 225 12.10 9.22 -2.88
CA LYS A 225 11.54 10.03 -3.95
C LYS A 225 12.61 10.56 -4.90
N TRP A 226 13.73 11.06 -4.38
CA TRP A 226 14.82 11.60 -5.22
C TRP A 226 15.60 10.54 -5.97
N PHE A 227 15.79 9.35 -5.41
CA PHE A 227 16.33 8.19 -6.14
C PHE A 227 15.38 7.73 -7.24
N ASN A 228 14.06 7.80 -7.00
CA ASN A 228 13.08 7.57 -8.05
C ASN A 228 13.26 8.59 -9.19
N TYR A 229 13.36 9.88 -8.88
CA TYR A 229 13.55 10.93 -9.89
C TYR A 229 14.82 10.73 -10.71
N TYR A 230 15.92 10.38 -10.03
CA TYR A 230 17.17 10.04 -10.67
C TYR A 230 17.01 8.88 -11.66
N SER A 231 16.52 7.73 -11.20
CA SER A 231 16.44 6.54 -12.05
C SER A 231 15.39 6.66 -13.16
N PHE A 232 14.33 7.47 -12.98
CA PHE A 232 13.40 7.79 -14.07
C PHE A 232 14.05 8.67 -15.14
N ASP A 233 14.78 9.72 -14.76
CA ASP A 233 15.43 10.60 -15.73
C ASP A 233 16.53 9.86 -16.51
N VAL A 234 17.34 9.03 -15.84
CA VAL A 234 18.35 8.18 -16.50
C VAL A 234 17.71 7.26 -17.54
N MET A 235 16.68 6.51 -17.15
CA MET A 235 16.07 5.53 -18.05
C MET A 235 15.17 6.17 -19.11
N GLY A 236 14.57 7.33 -18.82
CA GLY A 236 13.88 8.14 -19.81
C GLY A 236 14.83 8.57 -20.94
N ASP A 237 16.04 9.00 -20.59
CA ASP A 237 17.08 9.33 -21.55
C ASP A 237 17.57 8.10 -22.32
N LEU A 238 17.85 6.99 -21.61
CA LEU A 238 18.31 5.75 -22.25
C LEU A 238 17.25 5.05 -23.11
N SER A 239 15.96 5.39 -22.95
CA SER A 239 14.86 4.85 -23.73
C SER A 239 14.38 5.80 -24.84
N PHE A 240 14.09 7.05 -24.50
CA PHE A 240 13.46 8.03 -25.41
C PHE A 240 14.44 9.11 -25.89
N GLY A 241 15.72 9.05 -25.49
CA GLY A 241 16.70 10.12 -25.76
C GLY A 241 16.36 11.43 -25.04
N LYS A 242 15.47 11.40 -24.05
CA LYS A 242 14.97 12.58 -23.32
C LYS A 242 14.72 12.26 -21.85
N SER A 243 15.22 13.14 -20.99
CA SER A 243 14.86 13.17 -19.57
C SER A 243 13.37 13.49 -19.35
N PHE A 244 12.81 13.00 -18.25
CA PHE A 244 11.50 13.44 -17.76
C PHE A 244 11.58 14.79 -17.01
N ASN A 245 12.80 15.27 -16.74
CA ASN A 245 13.14 16.46 -15.96
C ASN A 245 12.58 16.40 -14.53
N MET A 246 12.49 15.19 -13.95
CA MET A 246 12.01 14.97 -12.59
C MET A 246 13.00 15.48 -11.56
N LEU A 247 14.31 15.31 -11.78
CA LEU A 247 15.36 15.86 -10.93
C LEU A 247 15.38 17.40 -10.95
N ALA A 248 15.29 17.97 -12.16
CA ALA A 248 15.33 19.42 -12.33
C ALA A 248 14.08 20.11 -11.77
N GLY A 249 12.91 19.49 -11.95
CA GLY A 249 11.63 20.01 -11.47
C GLY A 249 11.31 19.70 -10.01
N GLY A 250 11.89 18.63 -9.44
CA GLY A 250 11.57 18.17 -8.08
C GLY A 250 10.12 17.69 -7.93
N GLN A 251 9.50 17.21 -9.01
CA GLN A 251 8.09 16.81 -9.05
C GLN A 251 7.85 15.59 -9.94
N ASP A 252 6.76 14.87 -9.64
CA ASP A 252 6.34 13.69 -10.40
C ASP A 252 5.87 14.11 -11.81
N THR A 253 6.01 13.18 -12.77
CA THR A 253 5.45 13.37 -14.12
C THR A 253 4.20 12.54 -14.30
N TYR A 254 3.47 12.83 -15.38
CA TYR A 254 2.35 12.01 -15.83
C TYR A 254 2.75 10.53 -15.99
N PHE A 255 3.93 10.26 -16.54
CA PHE A 255 4.38 8.90 -16.79
C PHE A 255 4.63 8.12 -15.49
N SER A 256 5.39 8.69 -14.53
CA SER A 256 5.68 8.02 -13.25
C SER A 256 4.40 7.78 -12.45
N THR A 257 3.53 8.79 -12.36
CA THR A 257 2.27 8.71 -11.62
C THR A 257 1.36 7.62 -12.19
N GLN A 258 1.18 7.60 -13.53
CA GLN A 258 0.33 6.59 -14.17
C GLN A 258 0.95 5.19 -14.06
N LEU A 259 2.27 5.08 -14.23
CA LEU A 259 2.98 3.81 -14.10
C LEU A 259 2.80 3.19 -12.72
N HIS A 260 2.98 3.96 -11.64
CA HIS A 260 2.80 3.46 -10.28
C HIS A 260 1.34 3.08 -9.98
N ALA A 261 0.36 3.81 -10.53
CA ALA A 261 -1.05 3.44 -10.45
C ALA A 261 -1.35 2.10 -11.16
N ASP A 262 -0.78 1.90 -12.35
CA ASP A 262 -0.89 0.66 -13.11
C ASP A 262 -0.21 -0.50 -12.37
N MET A 263 0.99 -0.30 -11.84
CA MET A 263 1.72 -1.31 -11.05
C MET A 263 0.97 -1.70 -9.78
N LYS A 264 0.32 -0.76 -9.10
CA LYS A 264 -0.54 -1.06 -7.94
C LYS A 264 -1.71 -1.96 -8.32
N SER A 265 -2.35 -1.68 -9.46
CA SER A 265 -3.44 -2.51 -10.00
C SER A 265 -2.95 -3.89 -10.41
N ILE A 266 -1.78 -3.98 -11.05
CA ILE A 266 -1.13 -5.25 -11.40
C ILE A 266 -0.78 -6.06 -10.14
N GLY A 267 -0.21 -5.42 -9.11
CA GLY A 267 0.13 -6.09 -7.84
C GLY A 267 -1.09 -6.64 -7.09
N LEU A 268 -2.23 -5.96 -7.19
CA LEU A 268 -3.49 -6.42 -6.60
C LEU A 268 -4.08 -7.62 -7.36
N PHE A 269 -4.09 -7.56 -8.70
CA PHE A 269 -4.78 -8.53 -9.55
C PHE A 269 -3.86 -9.53 -10.28
N SER A 270 -2.58 -9.61 -9.92
CA SER A 270 -1.56 -10.45 -10.58
C SER A 270 -1.94 -11.93 -10.67
N HIS A 271 -2.67 -12.46 -9.69
CA HIS A 271 -3.15 -13.84 -9.66
C HIS A 271 -4.53 -14.03 -10.33
N LEU A 272 -5.17 -12.94 -10.77
CA LEU A 272 -6.45 -12.92 -11.50
C LEU A 272 -6.24 -12.40 -12.92
N THR A 273 -5.30 -13.01 -13.65
CA THR A 273 -4.88 -12.58 -15.00
C THR A 273 -6.04 -12.53 -16.01
N TRP A 274 -7.10 -13.32 -15.79
CA TRP A 274 -8.32 -13.33 -16.60
C TRP A 274 -9.11 -12.00 -16.58
N LEU A 275 -8.86 -11.12 -15.60
CA LEU A 275 -9.50 -9.79 -15.53
C LEU A 275 -8.93 -8.80 -16.55
N PHE A 276 -7.62 -8.87 -16.85
CA PHE A 276 -6.95 -7.88 -17.71
C PHE A 276 -7.54 -7.82 -19.13
N PRO A 277 -7.89 -8.94 -19.79
CA PRO A 277 -8.60 -8.89 -21.07
C PRO A 277 -9.94 -8.15 -21.02
N PHE A 278 -10.66 -8.15 -19.89
CA PHE A 278 -11.89 -7.36 -19.73
C PHE A 278 -11.57 -5.88 -19.59
N PHE A 279 -10.64 -5.53 -18.69
CA PHE A 279 -10.21 -4.14 -18.49
C PHE A 279 -9.79 -3.48 -19.79
N LYS A 280 -9.11 -4.21 -20.68
CA LYS A 280 -8.66 -3.70 -21.98
C LYS A 280 -9.76 -3.56 -23.04
N ARG A 281 -10.82 -4.37 -22.97
CA ARG A 281 -11.90 -4.41 -23.99
C ARG A 281 -13.10 -3.53 -23.65
N ILE A 282 -13.28 -3.16 -22.39
CA ILE A 282 -14.41 -2.34 -21.93
C ILE A 282 -14.02 -0.85 -21.99
N PRO A 283 -14.69 -0.02 -22.82
CA PRO A 283 -14.29 1.37 -23.07
C PRO A 283 -14.16 2.27 -21.83
N ILE A 284 -14.97 2.02 -20.79
CA ILE A 284 -14.92 2.81 -19.55
C ILE A 284 -13.68 2.46 -18.72
N LEU A 285 -13.24 1.19 -18.75
CA LEU A 285 -12.14 0.68 -17.95
C LEU A 285 -10.78 0.83 -18.65
N ASN A 286 -10.75 0.94 -19.98
CA ASN A 286 -9.51 1.02 -20.76
C ASN A 286 -9.06 2.46 -21.08
N LYS A 287 -9.81 3.50 -20.70
CA LYS A 287 -9.54 4.88 -21.11
C LYS A 287 -8.14 5.35 -20.75
N ASP A 288 -7.74 5.18 -19.49
CA ASP A 288 -6.41 5.61 -19.02
C ASP A 288 -5.30 4.74 -19.61
N TYR A 289 -5.56 3.43 -19.76
CA TYR A 289 -4.67 2.51 -20.45
C TYR A 289 -4.40 2.95 -21.90
N LEU A 290 -5.44 3.30 -22.67
CA LEU A 290 -5.28 3.76 -24.05
C LEU A 290 -4.51 5.08 -24.10
N LYS A 291 -4.88 6.05 -23.26
CA LYS A 291 -4.19 7.35 -23.15
C LYS A 291 -2.70 7.18 -22.81
N PHE A 292 -2.37 6.29 -21.88
CA PHE A 292 -0.99 5.99 -21.51
C PHE A 292 -0.20 5.42 -22.67
N TRP A 293 -0.75 4.44 -23.37
CA TRP A 293 -0.05 3.81 -24.49
C TRP A 293 0.03 4.67 -25.75
N ASP A 294 -0.93 5.56 -25.98
CA ASP A 294 -0.84 6.58 -27.02
C ASP A 294 0.28 7.58 -26.70
N TRP A 295 0.42 7.96 -25.43
CA TRP A 295 1.54 8.79 -24.99
C TRP A 295 2.89 8.09 -25.22
N VAL A 296 3.02 6.80 -24.85
CA VAL A 296 4.24 6.01 -25.12
C VAL A 296 4.52 5.92 -26.62
N GLY A 297 3.49 5.63 -27.42
CA GLY A 297 3.62 5.60 -28.88
C GLY A 297 4.12 6.93 -29.45
N GLY A 298 3.57 8.06 -28.97
CA GLY A 298 4.04 9.39 -29.35
C GLY A 298 5.52 9.63 -29.03
N ARG A 299 6.03 9.14 -27.89
CA ARG A 299 7.46 9.22 -27.53
C ARG A 299 8.33 8.34 -28.42
N VAL A 300 7.87 7.13 -28.74
CA VAL A 300 8.60 6.23 -29.65
C VAL A 300 8.68 6.83 -31.05
N GLU A 301 7.58 7.38 -31.58
CA GLU A 301 7.56 8.04 -32.89
C GLU A 301 8.46 9.27 -32.95
N GLU A 302 8.51 10.03 -31.86
CA GLU A 302 9.45 11.15 -31.71
C GLU A 302 10.90 10.65 -31.70
N ARG A 303 11.19 9.56 -30.99
CA ARG A 303 12.53 8.96 -30.92
C ARG A 303 12.96 8.31 -32.24
N ILE A 304 12.03 7.80 -33.06
CA ILE A 304 12.31 7.28 -34.41
C ILE A 304 12.81 8.39 -35.35
N LYS A 305 12.29 9.61 -35.18
CA LYS A 305 12.62 10.76 -36.03
C LYS A 305 13.88 11.51 -35.60
N ASN A 306 14.35 11.27 -34.38
CA ASN A 306 15.46 12.00 -33.77
C ASN A 306 16.51 11.01 -33.28
N ASP A 307 17.67 11.00 -33.94
CA ASP A 307 18.81 10.24 -33.49
C ASP A 307 19.56 10.98 -32.37
N PRO A 308 19.96 10.28 -31.29
CA PRO A 308 20.72 10.89 -30.22
C PRO A 308 22.19 11.04 -30.63
N ASP A 309 22.87 12.06 -30.10
CA ASP A 309 24.29 12.31 -30.36
C ASP A 309 25.20 11.12 -29.99
N ARG A 310 24.76 10.31 -29.02
CA ARG A 310 25.41 9.05 -28.62
C ARG A 310 24.36 7.95 -28.61
N PRO A 311 24.71 6.70 -28.96
CA PRO A 311 23.76 5.59 -28.85
C PRO A 311 23.19 5.47 -27.42
N ASP A 312 21.91 5.13 -27.32
CA ASP A 312 21.24 4.73 -26.07
C ASP A 312 20.85 3.25 -26.12
N VAL A 313 20.12 2.75 -25.12
CA VAL A 313 19.67 1.34 -25.11
C VAL A 313 18.68 1.12 -26.27
N PHE A 314 17.79 2.09 -26.48
CA PHE A 314 16.78 2.00 -27.51
C PHE A 314 17.35 2.08 -28.94
N SER A 315 18.51 2.71 -29.16
CA SER A 315 19.22 2.72 -30.45
C SER A 315 19.43 1.31 -31.01
N TRP A 316 19.81 0.35 -30.17
CA TRP A 316 20.04 -1.04 -30.59
C TRP A 316 18.74 -1.75 -30.97
N ILE A 317 17.67 -1.50 -30.22
CA ILE A 317 16.36 -2.08 -30.47
C ILE A 317 15.74 -1.46 -31.73
N LEU A 318 15.89 -0.14 -31.89
CA LEU A 318 15.41 0.60 -33.03
C LEU A 318 16.13 0.20 -34.31
N ASP A 319 17.45 0.04 -34.28
CA ASP A 319 18.22 -0.47 -35.44
C ASP A 319 17.74 -1.88 -35.85
N ALA A 320 17.57 -2.79 -34.88
CA ALA A 320 17.04 -4.12 -35.16
C ALA A 320 15.60 -4.08 -35.74
N PHE A 321 14.77 -3.15 -35.29
CA PHE A 321 13.43 -2.91 -35.84
C PHE A 321 13.49 -2.33 -37.26
N GLN A 322 14.38 -1.38 -37.52
CA GLN A 322 14.57 -0.77 -38.84
C GLN A 322 15.05 -1.79 -39.88
N ASN A 323 15.92 -2.72 -39.47
CA ASN A 323 16.45 -3.79 -40.30
C ASN A 323 15.56 -5.06 -40.33
N GLY A 324 14.44 -5.05 -39.59
CA GLY A 324 13.52 -6.17 -39.46
C GLY A 324 12.15 -5.95 -40.14
N PRO A 325 11.24 -6.93 -39.98
CA PRO A 325 9.83 -6.76 -40.33
C PRO A 325 9.19 -5.60 -39.55
N LYS A 326 8.28 -4.88 -40.20
CA LYS A 326 7.54 -3.74 -39.63
C LYS A 326 6.04 -4.02 -39.62
N THR A 327 5.66 -5.21 -39.14
CA THR A 327 4.24 -5.56 -39.01
C THR A 327 3.61 -4.76 -37.87
N LYS A 328 2.28 -4.77 -37.79
CA LYS A 328 1.56 -4.16 -36.67
C LYS A 328 2.05 -4.67 -35.30
N GLN A 329 2.40 -5.96 -35.22
CA GLN A 329 2.91 -6.54 -33.98
C GLN A 329 4.31 -6.01 -33.65
N ASP A 330 5.18 -5.88 -34.65
CA ASP A 330 6.55 -5.35 -34.44
C ASP A 330 6.53 -3.92 -33.90
N HIS A 331 5.61 -3.07 -34.37
CA HIS A 331 5.41 -1.72 -33.81
C HIS A 331 4.92 -1.77 -32.36
N LEU A 332 3.98 -2.66 -32.04
CA LEU A 332 3.49 -2.84 -30.66
C LEU A 332 4.57 -3.35 -29.72
N ASP A 333 5.41 -4.26 -30.20
CA ASP A 333 6.53 -4.82 -29.47
C ASP A 333 7.64 -3.78 -29.25
N LEU A 334 7.90 -2.92 -30.23
CA LEU A 334 8.80 -1.77 -30.10
C LEU A 334 8.33 -0.81 -29.00
N HIS A 335 7.03 -0.50 -28.93
CA HIS A 335 6.46 0.30 -27.83
C HIS A 335 6.61 -0.41 -26.48
N GLY A 336 6.40 -1.74 -26.47
CA GLY A 336 6.58 -2.57 -25.28
C GLY A 336 8.02 -2.59 -24.79
N ASP A 337 9.01 -2.62 -25.70
CA ASP A 337 10.43 -2.60 -25.36
C ASP A 337 10.88 -1.24 -24.83
N ALA A 338 10.43 -0.13 -25.44
CA ALA A 338 10.68 1.21 -24.89
C ALA A 338 10.12 1.35 -23.47
N TYR A 339 8.87 0.92 -23.27
CA TYR A 339 8.27 0.87 -21.94
C TYR A 339 9.08 0.00 -20.96
N LEU A 340 9.55 -1.17 -21.41
CA LEU A 340 10.31 -2.10 -20.57
C LEU A 340 11.63 -1.50 -20.06
N ILE A 341 12.35 -0.75 -20.91
CA ILE A 341 13.61 -0.07 -20.52
C ILE A 341 13.36 0.77 -19.27
N ILE A 342 12.30 1.58 -19.27
CA ILE A 342 12.02 2.52 -18.18
C ILE A 342 11.53 1.80 -16.94
N VAL A 343 10.49 0.95 -17.06
CA VAL A 343 9.91 0.30 -15.88
C VAL A 343 10.89 -0.63 -15.17
N ALA A 344 11.66 -1.42 -15.93
CA ALA A 344 12.60 -2.36 -15.33
C ALA A 344 13.83 -1.66 -14.74
N GLY A 345 14.33 -0.60 -15.37
CA GLY A 345 15.54 0.11 -14.94
C GLY A 345 15.31 1.13 -13.83
N SER A 346 14.15 1.80 -13.81
CA SER A 346 13.91 2.91 -12.88
C SER A 346 13.55 2.44 -11.47
N ASP A 347 12.42 1.73 -11.31
CA ASP A 347 11.89 1.40 -9.99
C ASP A 347 12.82 0.45 -9.20
N THR A 348 13.47 -0.50 -9.88
CA THR A 348 14.34 -1.49 -9.21
C THR A 348 15.64 -0.86 -8.68
N THR A 349 16.26 0.03 -9.46
CA THR A 349 17.45 0.78 -9.05
C THR A 349 17.11 1.74 -7.92
N ALA A 350 16.02 2.50 -8.04
CA ALA A 350 15.57 3.43 -7.00
C ALA A 350 15.26 2.71 -5.68
N ALA A 351 14.56 1.57 -5.72
CA ALA A 351 14.30 0.77 -4.52
C ALA A 351 15.59 0.24 -3.88
N THR A 352 16.57 -0.18 -4.68
CA THR A 352 17.85 -0.67 -4.17
C THR A 352 18.68 0.45 -3.55
N LEU A 353 18.77 1.63 -4.20
CA LEU A 353 19.40 2.83 -3.62
C LEU A 353 18.75 3.20 -2.30
N THR A 354 17.42 3.25 -2.26
CA THR A 354 16.65 3.58 -1.05
C THR A 354 17.02 2.68 0.11
N ASN A 355 17.03 1.36 -0.10
CA ASN A 355 17.33 0.39 0.94
C ASN A 355 18.82 0.36 1.32
N LEU A 356 19.72 0.62 0.37
CA LEU A 356 21.16 0.73 0.64
C LEU A 356 21.44 1.94 1.54
N PHE A 357 20.89 3.11 1.19
CA PHE A 357 21.05 4.32 1.99
C PHE A 357 20.30 4.26 3.32
N PHE A 358 19.21 3.52 3.41
CA PHE A 358 18.57 3.19 4.69
C PHE A 358 19.56 2.49 5.64
N HIS A 359 20.25 1.44 5.18
CA HIS A 359 21.24 0.72 6.00
C HIS A 359 22.49 1.56 6.31
N LEU A 360 22.95 2.37 5.36
CA LEU A 360 24.08 3.28 5.57
C LEU A 360 23.75 4.40 6.57
N ALA A 361 22.51 4.88 6.58
CA ALA A 361 22.03 5.86 7.56
C ALA A 361 21.78 5.22 8.94
N ALA A 362 21.41 3.94 8.98
CA ALA A 362 21.17 3.20 10.22
C ALA A 362 22.47 2.78 10.93
N ASP A 363 23.52 2.43 10.19
CA ASP A 363 24.81 2.03 10.74
C ASP A 363 25.96 2.87 10.15
N HIS A 364 26.31 3.93 10.86
CA HIS A 364 27.41 4.82 10.50
C HIS A 364 28.78 4.12 10.47
N THR A 365 28.92 2.91 11.05
CA THR A 365 30.17 2.13 10.97
C THR A 365 30.47 1.74 9.54
N TRP A 366 29.45 1.27 8.79
CA TRP A 366 29.61 0.91 7.38
C TRP A 366 29.82 2.11 6.50
N GLN A 367 29.11 3.20 6.81
CA GLN A 367 29.27 4.47 6.13
C GLN A 367 30.71 4.98 6.24
N ALA A 368 31.25 5.07 7.45
CA ALA A 368 32.60 5.58 7.69
C ALA A 368 33.68 4.72 7.02
N LYS A 369 33.57 3.39 7.08
CA LYS A 369 34.51 2.48 6.40
C LYS A 369 34.46 2.63 4.88
N LEU A 370 33.26 2.74 4.32
CA LEU A 370 33.10 2.93 2.89
C LEU A 370 33.60 4.31 2.44
N GLN A 371 33.36 5.36 3.24
CA GLN A 371 33.93 6.69 3.00
C GLN A 371 35.47 6.64 2.99
N GLU A 372 36.09 5.97 3.96
CA GLU A 372 37.56 5.82 4.00
C GLU A 372 38.12 5.13 2.74
N GLU A 373 37.51 4.02 2.30
CA GLU A 373 37.93 3.34 1.07
C GLU A 373 37.73 4.19 -0.19
N LEU A 374 36.64 4.96 -0.25
CA LEU A 374 36.33 5.84 -1.38
C LEU A 374 37.25 7.08 -1.41
N ASP A 375 37.55 7.67 -0.26
CA ASP A 375 38.42 8.85 -0.13
C ASP A 375 39.89 8.51 -0.42
N ALA A 376 40.29 7.25 -0.22
CA ALA A 376 41.60 6.74 -0.61
C ALA A 376 41.76 6.61 -2.14
N LEU A 377 40.66 6.65 -2.91
CA LEU A 377 40.73 6.61 -4.36
C LEU A 377 41.22 7.97 -4.91
N PRO A 378 42.19 7.99 -5.82
CA PRO A 378 42.67 9.24 -6.43
C PRO A 378 41.60 9.95 -7.29
N GLU A 379 40.61 9.20 -7.79
CA GLU A 379 39.47 9.71 -8.55
C GLU A 379 38.32 8.70 -8.55
N LEU A 380 37.09 9.20 -8.60
CA LEU A 380 35.86 8.40 -8.68
C LEU A 380 35.52 7.99 -10.12
N THR A 381 36.46 7.38 -10.83
CA THR A 381 36.17 6.79 -12.15
C THR A 381 35.43 5.47 -11.98
N GLN A 382 34.61 5.11 -12.98
CA GLN A 382 33.81 3.88 -12.94
C GLN A 382 34.66 2.63 -12.66
N GLU A 383 35.85 2.55 -13.24
CA GLU A 383 36.79 1.44 -13.06
C GLU A 383 37.25 1.32 -11.60
N LYS A 384 37.65 2.44 -10.99
CA LYS A 384 38.12 2.47 -9.59
C LYS A 384 37.02 2.17 -8.60
N VAL A 385 35.83 2.76 -8.78
CA VAL A 385 34.68 2.50 -7.90
C VAL A 385 34.22 1.03 -7.99
N THR A 386 34.34 0.41 -9.17
CA THR A 386 34.04 -1.03 -9.33
C THR A 386 35.02 -1.93 -8.55
N GLY A 387 36.22 -1.44 -8.24
CA GLY A 387 37.22 -2.16 -7.44
C GLY A 387 37.00 -2.12 -5.93
N VAL A 388 36.01 -1.37 -5.43
CA VAL A 388 35.72 -1.21 -3.99
C VAL A 388 34.89 -2.40 -3.50
N GLU A 389 35.56 -3.40 -2.95
CA GLU A 389 34.92 -4.65 -2.48
C GLU A 389 33.83 -4.40 -1.43
N LEU A 390 34.02 -3.43 -0.53
CA LEU A 390 33.04 -3.08 0.48
C LEU A 390 31.73 -2.53 -0.10
N LEU A 391 31.81 -1.73 -1.16
CA LEU A 391 30.63 -1.21 -1.85
C LEU A 391 29.81 -2.35 -2.48
N ASP A 392 30.47 -3.30 -3.12
CA ASP A 392 29.82 -4.47 -3.71
C ASP A 392 29.20 -5.38 -2.64
N ALA A 393 29.87 -5.55 -1.50
CA ALA A 393 29.35 -6.29 -0.36
C ALA A 393 28.08 -5.64 0.22
N LEU A 394 28.06 -4.32 0.37
CA LEU A 394 26.89 -3.57 0.84
C LEU A 394 25.72 -3.63 -0.15
N ILE A 395 26.00 -3.53 -1.45
CA ILE A 395 24.98 -3.69 -2.51
C ILE A 395 24.41 -5.11 -2.49
N ASN A 396 25.25 -6.14 -2.44
CA ASN A 396 24.80 -7.53 -2.42
C ASN A 396 23.97 -7.83 -1.17
N GLU A 397 24.38 -7.34 0.01
CA GLU A 397 23.62 -7.55 1.23
C GLU A 397 22.28 -6.81 1.22
N THR A 398 22.25 -5.60 0.64
CA THR A 398 21.00 -4.87 0.39
C THR A 398 20.07 -5.67 -0.52
N LEU A 399 20.56 -6.19 -1.64
CA LEU A 399 19.77 -6.99 -2.58
C LEU A 399 19.31 -8.33 -2.00
N ARG A 400 20.05 -8.88 -1.03
CA ARG A 400 19.68 -10.12 -0.31
C ARG A 400 18.52 -9.86 0.64
N LEU A 401 18.60 -8.81 1.45
CA LEU A 401 17.56 -8.48 2.43
C LEU A 401 16.34 -7.83 1.77
N HIS A 402 16.57 -6.98 0.77
CA HIS A 402 15.54 -6.16 0.12
C HIS A 402 15.53 -6.41 -1.40
N PRO A 403 15.21 -7.63 -1.86
CA PRO A 403 15.16 -7.92 -3.28
C PRO A 403 14.06 -7.09 -3.95
N ALA A 404 14.40 -6.39 -5.05
CA ALA A 404 13.46 -5.53 -5.78
C ALA A 404 12.23 -6.29 -6.35
N VAL A 405 12.35 -7.61 -6.56
CA VAL A 405 11.25 -8.48 -6.99
C VAL A 405 11.04 -9.59 -5.95
N PRO A 406 10.45 -9.28 -4.78
CA PRO A 406 10.47 -10.16 -3.61
C PRO A 406 9.61 -11.43 -3.76
N SER A 407 8.59 -11.38 -4.62
CA SER A 407 7.70 -12.52 -4.90
C SER A 407 8.27 -13.52 -5.92
N GLY A 408 9.41 -13.19 -6.56
CA GLY A 408 9.98 -13.99 -7.64
C GLY A 408 9.27 -13.87 -8.99
N THR A 409 9.66 -14.72 -9.94
CA THR A 409 9.14 -14.69 -11.31
C THR A 409 8.41 -15.99 -11.67
N GLN A 410 7.20 -15.86 -12.22
CA GLN A 410 6.35 -17.01 -12.55
C GLN A 410 6.97 -17.86 -13.66
N ARG A 411 6.91 -19.18 -13.49
CA ARG A 411 7.25 -20.19 -14.48
C ARG A 411 6.10 -21.20 -14.61
N LEU A 412 6.06 -21.92 -15.71
CA LEU A 412 5.12 -23.01 -15.96
C LEU A 412 5.93 -24.29 -16.13
N THR A 413 5.56 -25.33 -15.39
CA THR A 413 6.18 -26.66 -15.53
C THR A 413 5.84 -27.25 -16.90
N PRO A 414 6.76 -28.01 -17.52
CA PRO A 414 6.49 -28.64 -18.81
C PRO A 414 5.39 -29.71 -18.68
N PRO A 415 4.70 -30.12 -19.76
CA PRO A 415 3.58 -31.06 -19.67
C PRO A 415 3.91 -32.38 -18.97
N GLU A 416 5.14 -32.87 -19.11
CA GLU A 416 5.65 -34.07 -18.44
C GLU A 416 5.97 -33.89 -16.94
N GLY A 417 5.77 -32.69 -16.38
CA GLY A 417 6.13 -32.34 -15.01
C GLY A 417 7.62 -32.11 -14.78
N LEU A 418 8.00 -31.88 -13.53
CA LEU A 418 9.37 -31.53 -13.15
C LEU A 418 9.70 -32.07 -11.76
N GLN A 419 10.81 -32.79 -11.63
CA GLN A 419 11.36 -33.20 -10.33
C GLN A 419 12.17 -32.05 -9.72
N ILE A 420 11.90 -31.70 -8.46
CA ILE A 420 12.66 -30.73 -7.68
C ILE A 420 12.91 -31.36 -6.30
N GLY A 421 14.17 -31.65 -5.98
CA GLY A 421 14.51 -32.38 -4.76
C GLY A 421 13.80 -33.74 -4.71
N ASP A 422 13.13 -34.02 -3.60
CA ASP A 422 12.33 -35.24 -3.39
C ASP A 422 10.90 -35.13 -3.98
N LYS A 423 10.46 -33.95 -4.44
CA LYS A 423 9.10 -33.73 -4.93
C LYS A 423 9.00 -33.73 -6.45
N TYR A 424 8.06 -34.53 -6.95
CA TYR A 424 7.60 -34.44 -8.33
C TYR A 424 6.49 -33.39 -8.45
N ILE A 425 6.73 -32.34 -9.23
CA ILE A 425 5.73 -31.31 -9.55
C ILE A 425 5.02 -31.70 -10.86
N PRO A 426 3.69 -31.82 -10.87
CA PRO A 426 2.95 -32.11 -12.10
C PRO A 426 3.14 -31.05 -13.20
N GLY A 427 2.87 -31.44 -14.44
CA GLY A 427 2.93 -30.53 -15.59
C GLY A 427 1.85 -29.44 -15.59
N ASP A 428 2.09 -28.38 -16.35
CA ASP A 428 1.22 -27.20 -16.51
C ASP A 428 0.84 -26.53 -15.17
N VAL A 429 1.75 -26.54 -14.21
CA VAL A 429 1.60 -25.89 -12.89
C VAL A 429 2.40 -24.60 -12.89
N MET A 430 1.77 -23.52 -12.44
CA MET A 430 2.45 -22.25 -12.22
C MET A 430 3.33 -22.40 -10.96
N VAL A 431 4.61 -22.09 -11.10
CA VAL A 431 5.59 -22.17 -10.01
C VAL A 431 6.36 -20.87 -9.90
N CYS A 432 6.66 -20.44 -8.69
CA CYS A 432 7.55 -19.31 -8.42
C CYS A 432 8.47 -19.62 -7.24
N ILE A 433 9.62 -18.94 -7.20
CA ILE A 433 10.53 -18.93 -6.06
C ILE A 433 10.39 -17.57 -5.36
N PRO A 434 9.80 -17.48 -4.16
CA PRO A 434 9.72 -16.22 -3.43
C PRO A 434 11.13 -15.82 -2.95
N THR A 435 11.76 -14.89 -3.67
CA THR A 435 13.17 -14.49 -3.41
C THR A 435 13.35 -13.89 -2.03
N HIS A 436 12.38 -13.12 -1.51
CA HIS A 436 12.42 -12.59 -0.14
C HIS A 436 12.53 -13.71 0.90
N THR A 437 11.79 -14.80 0.68
CA THR A 437 11.81 -15.99 1.54
C THR A 437 13.09 -16.78 1.37
N LEU A 438 13.46 -17.09 0.13
CA LEU A 438 14.61 -17.94 -0.16
C LEU A 438 15.94 -17.27 0.25
N PHE A 439 16.04 -15.94 0.13
CA PHE A 439 17.22 -15.18 0.57
C PHE A 439 17.32 -15.06 2.10
N ARG A 440 16.28 -15.50 2.82
CA ARG A 440 16.24 -15.61 4.29
C ARG A 440 16.31 -17.04 4.80
N ASP A 441 16.70 -17.98 3.94
CA ASP A 441 16.79 -19.38 4.31
C ASP A 441 18.11 -19.67 5.06
N GLU A 442 18.01 -20.19 6.29
CA GLU A 442 19.16 -20.56 7.12
C GLU A 442 20.02 -21.69 6.54
N ARG A 443 19.47 -22.48 5.59
CA ARG A 443 20.21 -23.48 4.82
C ARG A 443 21.20 -22.83 3.86
N ALA A 444 20.92 -21.60 3.41
CA ALA A 444 21.75 -20.84 2.47
C ALA A 444 22.56 -19.72 3.15
N PHE A 445 22.02 -19.06 4.18
CA PHE A 445 22.65 -17.91 4.84
C PHE A 445 22.61 -18.03 6.38
N VAL A 446 23.76 -17.87 7.04
CA VAL A 446 23.82 -17.78 8.51
C VAL A 446 23.29 -16.41 8.95
N ARG A 447 22.44 -16.39 9.99
CA ARG A 447 21.75 -15.19 10.51
C ARG A 447 21.12 -14.38 9.35
N PRO A 448 20.15 -14.98 8.64
CA PRO A 448 19.64 -14.44 7.39
C PRO A 448 18.92 -13.10 7.55
N ASP A 449 18.38 -12.77 8.71
CA ASP A 449 17.64 -11.53 8.91
C ASP A 449 18.52 -10.33 9.28
N GLU A 450 19.81 -10.57 9.59
CA GLU A 450 20.77 -9.52 9.92
C GLU A 450 21.45 -8.94 8.67
N PHE A 451 21.68 -7.62 8.65
CA PHE A 451 22.45 -6.93 7.61
C PHE A 451 23.95 -7.10 7.89
N LEU A 452 24.58 -8.09 7.24
CA LEU A 452 25.98 -8.45 7.44
C LEU A 452 26.76 -8.39 6.12
N PRO A 453 27.26 -7.21 5.70
CA PRO A 453 28.07 -7.07 4.48
C PRO A 453 29.30 -7.99 4.46
N GLN A 454 29.86 -8.33 5.64
CA GLN A 454 31.02 -9.21 5.76
C GLN A 454 30.84 -10.57 5.06
N ARG A 455 29.60 -11.05 4.91
CA ARG A 455 29.33 -12.34 4.25
C ARG A 455 29.79 -12.41 2.79
N TRP A 456 29.99 -11.25 2.16
CA TRP A 456 30.40 -11.12 0.76
C TRP A 456 31.89 -10.81 0.58
N MET A 457 32.67 -10.80 1.68
CA MET A 457 34.07 -10.40 1.71
C MET A 457 34.87 -11.18 2.76
N THR A 458 34.89 -10.68 4.01
CA THR A 458 35.74 -11.16 5.11
C THR A 458 35.24 -12.43 5.82
N GLN A 459 33.95 -12.77 5.70
CA GLN A 459 33.32 -13.94 6.36
C GLN A 459 32.47 -14.77 5.39
N PRO A 460 33.07 -15.35 4.32
CA PRO A 460 32.33 -16.08 3.29
C PRO A 460 31.62 -17.34 3.83
N GLU A 461 32.06 -17.89 4.97
CA GLU A 461 31.41 -19.01 5.65
C GLU A 461 29.97 -18.71 6.13
N LEU A 462 29.59 -17.43 6.20
CA LEU A 462 28.21 -17.01 6.45
C LEU A 462 27.27 -17.29 5.27
N VAL A 463 27.80 -17.65 4.10
CA VAL A 463 27.05 -18.07 2.91
C VAL A 463 27.28 -19.58 2.70
N LYS A 464 26.31 -20.39 3.13
CA LYS A 464 26.35 -21.86 3.00
C LYS A 464 26.09 -22.34 1.57
N ASP A 465 25.20 -21.65 0.85
CA ASP A 465 24.88 -21.94 -0.55
C ASP A 465 24.69 -20.64 -1.35
N ALA A 466 25.76 -20.22 -2.02
CA ALA A 466 25.74 -19.03 -2.85
C ALA A 466 24.88 -19.17 -4.12
N SER A 467 24.57 -20.40 -4.55
CA SER A 467 23.79 -20.63 -5.78
C SER A 467 22.34 -20.15 -5.67
N VAL A 468 21.86 -19.99 -4.43
CA VAL A 468 20.56 -19.43 -4.10
C VAL A 468 20.49 -17.92 -4.34
N PHE A 469 21.61 -17.19 -4.25
CA PHE A 469 21.62 -15.74 -4.38
C PHE A 469 21.51 -15.28 -5.84
N ILE A 470 20.29 -15.04 -6.29
CA ILE A 470 19.95 -14.65 -7.67
C ILE A 470 19.18 -13.32 -7.76
N PRO A 471 19.68 -12.20 -7.20
CA PRO A 471 18.95 -10.93 -7.16
C PRO A 471 18.63 -10.38 -8.55
N PHE A 472 19.42 -10.77 -9.57
CA PHE A 472 19.23 -10.44 -10.97
C PHE A 472 18.65 -11.61 -11.78
N ASN A 473 18.05 -12.60 -11.13
CA ASN A 473 17.64 -13.88 -11.72
C ASN A 473 18.82 -14.65 -12.36
N ALA A 474 18.56 -15.79 -12.99
CA ALA A 474 19.59 -16.63 -13.61
C ALA A 474 19.14 -17.16 -14.99
N GLY A 475 20.10 -17.75 -15.72
CA GLY A 475 19.85 -18.44 -16.97
C GLY A 475 19.43 -17.50 -18.12
N PRO A 476 18.62 -17.98 -19.09
CA PRO A 476 18.25 -17.24 -20.29
C PRO A 476 17.38 -16.01 -20.03
N TYR A 477 16.80 -15.93 -18.82
CA TYR A 477 15.94 -14.84 -18.36
C TYR A 477 16.61 -13.99 -17.26
N SER A 478 17.94 -14.10 -17.10
CA SER A 478 18.72 -13.21 -16.23
C SER A 478 18.53 -11.74 -16.63
N CYS A 479 18.61 -10.83 -15.67
CA CYS A 479 18.46 -9.39 -15.91
C CYS A 479 19.54 -8.89 -16.86
N VAL A 480 19.14 -8.40 -18.03
CA VAL A 480 20.05 -7.81 -19.02
C VAL A 480 20.65 -6.49 -18.52
N GLY A 481 19.91 -5.75 -17.71
CA GLY A 481 20.32 -4.48 -17.12
C GLY A 481 21.25 -4.58 -15.91
N LYS A 482 21.67 -5.79 -15.49
CA LYS A 482 22.47 -5.99 -14.27
C LYS A 482 23.68 -5.05 -14.19
N GLN A 483 24.46 -4.97 -15.26
CA GLN A 483 25.69 -4.17 -15.27
C GLN A 483 25.42 -2.66 -15.26
N LEU A 484 24.34 -2.21 -15.92
CA LEU A 484 23.90 -0.81 -15.86
C LEU A 484 23.43 -0.46 -14.44
N ALA A 485 22.58 -1.29 -13.83
CA ALA A 485 22.09 -1.08 -12.48
C ALA A 485 23.25 -1.01 -11.47
N LEU A 486 24.21 -1.93 -11.53
CA LEU A 486 25.39 -1.89 -10.67
C LEU A 486 26.26 -0.64 -10.92
N MET A 487 26.35 -0.16 -12.17
CA MET A 487 27.02 1.10 -12.48
C MET A 487 26.32 2.29 -11.81
N GLU A 488 24.99 2.39 -11.91
CA GLU A 488 24.19 3.43 -11.25
C GLU A 488 24.33 3.37 -9.72
N LEU A 489 24.13 2.19 -9.12
CA LEU A 489 24.22 1.97 -7.67
C LEU A 489 25.58 2.39 -7.13
N ARG A 490 26.66 1.96 -7.79
CA ARG A 490 28.02 2.31 -7.40
C ARG A 490 28.28 3.80 -7.57
N ARG A 491 27.91 4.38 -8.72
CA ARG A 491 28.16 5.79 -9.03
C ARG A 491 27.47 6.71 -8.04
N VAL A 492 26.17 6.52 -7.82
CA VAL A 492 25.39 7.35 -6.91
C VAL A 492 25.89 7.21 -5.47
N THR A 493 26.15 5.98 -5.02
CA THR A 493 26.62 5.74 -3.66
C THR A 493 27.98 6.39 -3.42
N ALA A 494 28.94 6.18 -4.32
CA ALA A 494 30.26 6.77 -4.22
C ALA A 494 30.19 8.30 -4.21
N GLU A 495 29.43 8.89 -5.14
CA GLU A 495 29.37 10.35 -5.26
C GLU A 495 28.71 11.04 -4.06
N ILE A 496 27.72 10.40 -3.43
CA ILE A 496 27.09 10.95 -2.22
C ILE A 496 28.04 10.80 -1.02
N LEU A 497 28.58 9.60 -0.79
CA LEU A 497 29.34 9.33 0.44
C LEU A 497 30.69 10.07 0.51
N THR A 498 31.36 10.32 -0.62
CA THR A 498 32.59 11.15 -0.62
C THR A 498 32.33 12.65 -0.39
N ARG A 499 31.07 13.07 -0.27
CA ARG A 499 30.70 14.50 -0.14
C ARG A 499 29.82 14.78 1.07
N TYR A 500 29.07 13.80 1.53
CA TYR A 500 28.05 13.99 2.54
C TYR A 500 28.05 12.81 3.51
N ASP A 501 27.90 13.14 4.78
CA ASP A 501 27.42 12.19 5.77
C ASP A 501 25.91 12.04 5.59
N VAL A 502 25.43 10.80 5.56
CA VAL A 502 24.01 10.48 5.46
C VAL A 502 23.51 10.00 6.82
N GLU A 503 22.48 10.64 7.30
CA GLU A 503 21.78 10.26 8.53
C GLU A 503 20.28 10.33 8.28
N PHE A 504 19.52 9.63 9.11
CA PHE A 504 18.08 9.83 9.11
C PHE A 504 17.75 11.27 9.51
N ALA A 505 16.70 11.81 8.91
CA ALA A 505 16.22 13.13 9.27
C ALA A 505 15.90 13.20 10.77
N GLN A 506 16.00 14.38 11.37
CA GLN A 506 15.72 14.54 12.79
C GLN A 506 14.32 14.03 13.14
N GLY A 507 14.23 13.06 14.05
CA GLY A 507 12.98 12.36 14.32
C GLY A 507 12.66 11.31 13.24
N GLN A 508 13.66 10.59 12.74
CA GLN A 508 13.49 9.36 11.98
C GLN A 508 14.58 8.39 12.47
N THR A 509 14.21 7.14 12.74
CA THR A 509 15.06 5.99 13.07
C THR A 509 14.67 4.79 12.24
N THR A 510 15.55 3.79 12.26
CA THR A 510 15.25 2.40 11.94
C THR A 510 13.95 1.92 12.59
N GLU A 511 13.72 2.25 13.87
CA GLU A 511 12.55 1.84 14.64
C GLU A 511 11.29 2.69 14.41
N ASP A 512 11.32 3.83 13.74
CA ASP A 512 10.09 4.65 13.45
C ASP A 512 9.30 4.19 12.27
N PHE A 513 9.89 3.22 11.61
CA PHE A 513 9.17 2.25 10.85
C PHE A 513 8.17 1.45 11.73
N LEU A 514 8.30 1.43 13.08
CA LEU A 514 7.61 0.56 14.08
C LEU A 514 7.61 1.07 15.60
N ASP A 515 6.66 1.95 16.03
CA ASP A 515 6.19 2.28 17.43
C ASP A 515 7.15 2.38 18.69
N GLY A 516 6.98 3.39 19.57
CA GLY A 516 7.95 3.74 20.64
C GLY A 516 7.69 3.30 22.12
N ALA A 517 8.65 2.57 22.71
CA ALA A 517 8.85 2.28 24.15
C ALA A 517 10.35 2.11 24.48
N GLY A 518 10.78 2.18 25.75
CA GLY A 518 12.22 2.09 26.05
C GLY A 518 12.61 1.91 27.53
N ILE A 519 13.92 1.97 27.80
CA ILE A 519 14.52 1.87 29.14
C ILE A 519 15.26 3.18 29.47
N VAL A 520 15.08 3.70 30.69
CA VAL A 520 15.76 4.91 31.15
C VAL A 520 17.28 4.67 31.26
N ARG A 521 18.07 5.43 30.50
CA ARG A 521 19.54 5.30 30.49
C ARG A 521 20.27 6.36 31.33
N ALA A 522 19.69 7.55 31.46
CA ALA A 522 20.25 8.66 32.22
C ALA A 522 19.13 9.60 32.67
N LEU A 523 19.36 10.32 33.78
CA LEU A 523 18.40 11.27 34.36
C LEU A 523 18.93 12.69 34.28
N GLY A 524 18.05 13.65 34.00
CA GLY A 524 18.33 15.06 34.24
C GLY A 524 18.26 15.38 35.73
N GLN A 525 18.98 16.42 36.18
CA GLN A 525 19.09 16.79 37.61
C GLN A 525 17.75 17.03 38.32
N ASN A 526 16.68 17.33 37.58
CA ASN A 526 15.36 17.65 38.12
C ASN A 526 14.32 16.51 37.96
N VAL A 527 14.69 15.36 37.39
CA VAL A 527 13.78 14.22 37.18
C VAL A 527 13.67 13.40 38.47
N LYS A 528 12.45 13.06 38.89
CA LYS A 528 12.15 12.37 40.17
C LYS A 528 11.23 11.16 40.06
N SER A 529 10.58 10.95 38.92
CA SER A 529 9.53 9.93 38.71
C SER A 529 10.02 8.60 38.14
N VAL A 530 11.28 8.52 37.73
CA VAL A 530 11.91 7.32 37.16
C VAL A 530 13.36 7.18 37.61
N GLU A 531 13.85 5.95 37.67
CA GLU A 531 15.25 5.60 37.93
C GLU A 531 15.95 5.07 36.67
N VAL A 532 17.28 5.15 36.63
CA VAL A 532 18.07 4.51 35.56
C VAL A 532 17.82 3.00 35.60
N GLY A 533 17.44 2.43 34.46
CA GLY A 533 17.05 1.03 34.31
C GLY A 533 15.54 0.77 34.33
N ASP A 534 14.72 1.78 34.66
CA ASP A 534 13.27 1.61 34.63
C ASP A 534 12.75 1.47 33.20
N PRO A 535 11.82 0.51 32.95
CA PRO A 535 11.10 0.43 31.69
C PRO A 535 10.01 1.49 31.64
N VAL A 536 9.90 2.15 30.49
CA VAL A 536 9.00 3.28 30.30
C VAL A 536 8.25 3.21 28.98
N LEU A 537 6.98 3.60 29.03
CA LEU A 537 6.20 3.93 27.85
C LEU A 537 6.29 5.44 27.59
N LEU A 538 6.36 5.82 26.33
CA LEU A 538 6.45 7.22 25.93
C LEU A 538 5.06 7.75 25.54
N SER A 539 4.76 8.97 25.97
CA SER A 539 3.49 9.65 25.68
C SER A 539 3.70 11.13 25.35
N TYR A 540 2.60 11.84 25.09
CA TYR A 540 2.66 13.24 24.67
C TYR A 540 3.23 14.16 25.76
N TYR A 541 3.74 15.31 25.33
CA TYR A 541 4.13 16.40 26.22
C TYR A 541 2.96 17.29 26.61
N SER A 542 3.02 17.82 27.83
CA SER A 542 2.15 18.91 28.29
C SER A 542 2.92 19.85 29.21
N CYS A 543 2.52 21.13 29.28
CA CYS A 543 3.27 22.13 30.05
C CYS A 543 3.10 22.03 31.57
N SER A 544 2.15 21.20 32.05
CA SER A 544 1.81 21.02 33.47
C SER A 544 1.30 22.26 34.23
N SER A 545 1.40 23.46 33.65
CA SER A 545 1.12 24.72 34.34
C SER A 545 -0.11 25.47 33.84
N CYS A 546 -0.59 25.20 32.62
CA CYS A 546 -1.80 25.85 32.10
C CYS A 546 -3.06 25.30 32.76
N ALA A 547 -4.18 26.03 32.64
CA ALA A 547 -5.43 25.67 33.29
C ALA A 547 -5.90 24.25 32.94
N SER A 548 -5.79 23.84 31.66
CA SER A 548 -6.11 22.48 31.21
C SER A 548 -5.21 21.43 31.88
N CYS A 549 -3.91 21.70 32.04
CA CYS A 549 -3.02 20.76 32.70
C CYS A 549 -3.29 20.66 34.20
N GLN A 550 -3.54 21.80 34.87
CA GLN A 550 -3.86 21.85 36.31
C GLN A 550 -5.21 21.20 36.64
N SER A 551 -6.14 21.21 35.70
CA SER A 551 -7.43 20.50 35.80
C SER A 551 -7.36 19.03 35.36
N ALA A 552 -6.16 18.45 35.27
CA ALA A 552 -5.92 17.05 34.87
C ALA A 552 -6.41 16.71 33.44
N HIS A 553 -6.32 17.68 32.52
CA HIS A 553 -6.66 17.54 31.10
C HIS A 553 -5.48 17.90 30.19
N PRO A 554 -4.33 17.20 30.32
CA PRO A 554 -3.09 17.57 29.62
C PRO A 554 -3.15 17.42 28.09
N ALA A 555 -4.08 16.61 27.56
CA ALA A 555 -4.34 16.53 26.12
C ALA A 555 -4.88 17.86 25.52
N TYR A 556 -5.45 18.74 26.36
CA TYR A 556 -5.94 20.07 25.96
C TYR A 556 -4.99 21.18 26.40
N CYS A 557 -3.71 20.84 26.58
CA CYS A 557 -2.69 21.81 26.93
C CYS A 557 -2.63 22.94 25.88
N GLU A 558 -2.54 24.19 26.34
CA GLU A 558 -2.46 25.38 25.47
C GLU A 558 -1.31 25.32 24.46
N VAL A 559 -0.20 24.66 24.82
CA VAL A 559 0.95 24.46 23.93
C VAL A 559 0.96 23.10 23.24
N PHE A 560 -0.11 22.30 23.37
CA PHE A 560 -0.13 20.92 22.90
C PHE A 560 0.23 20.80 21.42
N ALA A 561 -0.41 21.59 20.55
CA ALA A 561 -0.17 21.50 19.12
C ALA A 561 1.26 21.92 18.74
N GLY A 562 1.76 23.01 19.34
CA GLY A 562 3.12 23.48 19.13
C GLY A 562 4.15 22.44 19.58
N GLU A 563 4.03 21.93 20.80
CA GLU A 563 5.01 21.01 21.38
C GLU A 563 4.89 19.60 20.81
N ASN A 564 3.69 19.11 20.45
CA ASN A 564 3.50 17.71 20.04
C ASN A 564 3.35 17.49 18.54
N TYR A 565 2.95 18.49 17.74
CA TYR A 565 2.83 18.34 16.28
C TYR A 565 3.93 19.07 15.51
N VAL A 566 4.46 20.16 16.07
CA VAL A 566 5.52 20.96 15.44
C VAL A 566 6.88 20.69 16.09
N GLY A 567 6.91 20.47 17.40
CA GLY A 567 8.14 20.37 18.20
C GLY A 567 8.69 21.74 18.58
N ARG A 568 9.77 21.76 19.37
CA ARG A 568 10.42 22.98 19.87
C ARG A 568 11.88 23.07 19.45
N GLN A 569 12.27 24.27 19.00
CA GLN A 569 13.66 24.65 18.80
C GLN A 569 14.26 25.18 20.12
N GLY A 570 15.46 24.72 20.46
CA GLY A 570 16.15 25.08 21.70
C GLY A 570 15.74 24.21 22.91
N GLY A 571 16.74 23.72 23.64
CA GLY A 571 16.60 22.75 24.74
C GLY A 571 17.54 21.53 24.63
N MET A 572 18.21 21.35 23.50
CA MET A 572 19.29 20.39 23.31
C MET A 572 20.44 21.05 22.56
N LYS A 573 21.66 21.00 23.13
CA LYS A 573 22.89 21.35 22.42
C LYS A 573 23.53 20.05 21.93
N ILE A 574 23.32 19.69 20.68
CA ILE A 574 24.08 18.59 20.06
C ILE A 574 25.45 19.15 19.69
N SER A 575 26.53 18.53 20.19
CA SER A 575 27.87 19.11 20.15
C SER A 575 28.59 18.97 18.80
N LYS A 576 27.92 18.56 17.71
CA LYS A 576 28.63 18.30 16.46
C LYS A 576 28.72 19.51 15.52
N ASN A 577 27.95 20.58 15.66
CA ASN A 577 27.98 21.73 14.72
C ASN A 577 27.38 23.07 15.24
N GLU A 578 27.27 23.29 16.56
CA GLU A 578 26.71 24.51 17.20
C GLU A 578 25.28 24.94 16.78
N LYS A 579 24.56 24.16 15.95
CA LYS A 579 23.17 24.42 15.56
C LYS A 579 22.20 23.71 16.50
N GLU A 580 21.22 24.44 17.02
CA GLU A 580 20.16 23.88 17.87
C GLU A 580 19.09 23.19 17.02
N PRO A 581 18.86 21.88 17.22
CA PRO A 581 17.98 21.09 16.36
C PRO A 581 16.53 21.13 16.90
N TRP A 582 15.54 20.83 16.06
CA TRP A 582 14.11 20.85 16.41
C TRP A 582 13.68 19.55 17.08
N SER A 583 13.27 19.61 18.34
CA SER A 583 13.05 18.42 19.15
C SER A 583 11.59 18.21 19.58
N LYS A 584 11.27 17.00 20.06
CA LYS A 584 10.05 16.67 20.82
C LYS A 584 8.76 16.54 20.00
N TYR A 585 8.78 15.99 18.78
CA TYR A 585 7.53 15.53 18.18
C TYR A 585 6.82 14.55 19.11
N PHE A 586 5.55 14.82 19.39
CA PHE A 586 4.74 14.18 20.42
C PHE A 586 5.40 14.16 21.81
N GLY A 587 6.27 15.11 22.15
CA GLY A 587 6.93 15.21 23.45
C GLY A 587 8.12 14.29 23.70
N GLN A 588 8.29 13.31 22.84
CA GLN A 588 9.12 12.14 23.13
C GLN A 588 10.05 11.75 21.98
N SER A 589 9.73 12.10 20.73
CA SER A 589 10.58 11.82 19.57
C SER A 589 11.26 10.44 19.70
N SER A 590 10.49 9.34 19.80
CA SER A 590 10.92 7.91 19.99
C SER A 590 11.87 7.38 18.92
N PHE A 591 12.23 8.30 18.07
CA PHE A 591 12.74 8.21 16.77
C PHE A 591 14.28 8.21 16.76
N ALA A 592 14.85 7.65 17.84
CA ALA A 592 16.28 7.54 18.15
C ALA A 592 16.50 6.33 19.08
N ARG A 593 17.61 5.59 18.90
CA ARG A 593 18.03 4.54 19.87
C ARG A 593 18.13 5.07 21.30
N HIS A 594 18.41 6.36 21.45
CA HIS A 594 18.31 7.10 22.70
C HIS A 594 17.50 8.38 22.45
N SER A 595 16.32 8.48 23.06
CA SER A 595 15.50 9.70 23.02
C SER A 595 15.63 10.46 24.33
N LEU A 596 15.92 11.76 24.23
CA LEU A 596 15.85 12.66 25.38
C LEU A 596 14.42 13.18 25.48
N VAL A 597 13.72 12.72 26.51
CA VAL A 597 12.30 12.98 26.71
C VAL A 597 12.09 13.79 27.98
N SER A 598 11.04 14.61 27.99
CA SER A 598 10.62 15.27 29.23
C SER A 598 10.08 14.24 30.20
N GLU A 599 10.31 14.43 31.49
CA GLU A 599 9.73 13.60 32.55
C GLU A 599 8.21 13.46 32.41
N ILE A 600 7.53 14.52 31.98
CA ILE A 600 6.07 14.54 31.80
C ILE A 600 5.56 13.64 30.66
N SER A 601 6.44 13.23 29.75
CA SER A 601 6.15 12.39 28.58
C SER A 601 6.48 10.92 28.85
N VAL A 602 6.83 10.59 30.10
CA VAL A 602 7.29 9.27 30.51
C VAL A 602 6.26 8.65 31.45
N VAL A 603 5.83 7.43 31.13
CA VAL A 603 5.03 6.60 32.03
C VAL A 603 5.92 5.47 32.52
N ASN A 604 6.27 5.49 33.81
CA ASN A 604 7.00 4.41 34.45
C ASN A 604 6.12 3.17 34.51
N VAL A 605 6.59 2.06 33.93
CA VAL A 605 5.84 0.80 33.91
C VAL A 605 6.58 -0.34 34.60
N LYS A 606 7.62 -0.05 35.39
CA LYS A 606 8.45 -1.03 36.13
C LYS A 606 7.62 -2.06 36.88
N ASP A 607 6.58 -1.61 37.58
CA ASP A 607 5.70 -2.46 38.39
C ASP A 607 4.43 -2.90 37.64
N MET A 608 4.28 -2.51 36.38
CA MET A 608 3.11 -2.77 35.54
C MET A 608 3.35 -3.84 34.47
N ILE A 609 4.62 -4.10 34.13
CA ILE A 609 5.02 -5.12 33.16
C ILE A 609 5.72 -6.30 33.85
N LYS A 610 5.56 -7.48 33.28
CA LYS A 610 6.17 -8.73 33.75
C LYS A 610 7.37 -9.16 32.91
N SER A 611 7.50 -8.62 31.70
CA SER A 611 8.58 -8.95 30.77
C SER A 611 8.86 -7.82 29.77
N GLU A 612 10.01 -7.89 29.12
CA GLU A 612 10.37 -6.98 28.03
C GLU A 612 9.45 -7.14 26.81
N ASP A 613 8.87 -8.32 26.60
CA ASP A 613 7.89 -8.53 25.53
C ASP A 613 6.55 -7.84 25.84
N GLU A 614 6.17 -7.71 27.11
CA GLU A 614 5.04 -6.87 27.51
C GLU A 614 5.33 -5.38 27.29
N LEU A 615 6.59 -4.93 27.48
CA LEU A 615 6.97 -3.55 27.16
C LEU A 615 6.76 -3.24 25.66
N LYS A 616 7.15 -4.17 24.78
CA LYS A 616 6.91 -4.06 23.32
C LYS A 616 5.41 -4.09 23.00
N LEU A 617 4.67 -5.00 23.61
CA LEU A 617 3.22 -5.14 23.41
C LEU A 617 2.46 -3.87 23.85
N PHE A 618 2.93 -3.22 24.92
CA PHE A 618 2.27 -2.04 25.49
C PHE A 618 2.75 -0.72 24.92
N ALA A 619 3.78 -0.70 24.06
CA ALA A 619 4.25 0.50 23.36
C ALA A 619 3.11 1.32 22.72
N PRO A 620 2.13 0.71 22.02
CA PRO A 620 1.02 1.45 21.41
C PRO A 620 0.04 2.10 22.40
N LEU A 621 0.08 1.72 23.69
CA LEU A 621 -0.77 2.30 24.73
C LEU A 621 -0.43 3.76 25.03
N GLY A 622 0.79 4.20 24.72
CA GLY A 622 1.23 5.59 24.91
C GLY A 622 0.67 6.58 23.88
N CYS A 623 -0.03 6.10 22.84
CA CYS A 623 -0.56 6.92 21.76
C CYS A 623 -1.99 6.50 21.35
N GLY A 624 -2.18 5.87 20.19
CA GLY A 624 -3.49 5.72 19.53
C GLY A 624 -4.56 5.03 20.40
N PHE A 625 -4.20 3.96 21.13
CA PHE A 625 -5.15 3.28 22.01
C PHE A 625 -5.61 4.15 23.19
N GLN A 626 -4.68 4.91 23.79
CA GLN A 626 -4.98 5.91 24.82
C GLN A 626 -5.97 6.95 24.32
N THR A 627 -5.79 7.44 23.08
CA THR A 627 -6.65 8.47 22.50
C THR A 627 -8.07 7.96 22.33
N GLY A 628 -8.23 6.71 21.87
CA GLY A 628 -9.52 6.05 21.76
C GLY A 628 -10.21 5.88 23.12
N MET A 629 -9.45 5.42 24.12
CA MET A 629 -9.93 5.29 25.49
C MET A 629 -10.36 6.64 26.08
N GLY A 630 -9.52 7.66 25.94
CA GLY A 630 -9.80 9.02 26.43
C GLY A 630 -11.02 9.66 25.77
N ALA A 631 -11.28 9.37 24.49
CA ALA A 631 -12.48 9.83 23.81
C ALA A 631 -13.77 9.31 24.46
N ILE A 632 -13.76 8.06 24.93
CA ILE A 632 -14.87 7.43 25.64
C ILE A 632 -14.95 7.92 27.09
N LEU A 633 -13.86 7.82 27.84
CA LEU A 633 -13.86 8.11 29.28
C LEU A 633 -13.95 9.60 29.59
N ASN A 634 -13.18 10.41 28.88
CA ASN A 634 -12.92 11.80 29.24
C ASN A 634 -13.72 12.77 28.38
N SER A 635 -13.65 12.66 27.05
CA SER A 635 -14.28 13.64 26.15
C SER A 635 -15.80 13.46 26.06
N SER A 636 -16.26 12.23 25.84
CA SER A 636 -17.70 11.93 25.78
C SER A 636 -18.30 11.55 27.13
N ASN A 637 -17.50 10.95 28.01
CA ASN A 637 -17.94 10.28 29.25
C ASN A 637 -19.09 9.29 28.99
N ALA A 638 -18.95 8.48 27.93
CA ALA A 638 -19.99 7.54 27.54
C ALA A 638 -20.17 6.45 28.62
N GLY A 639 -21.41 6.10 28.93
CA GLY A 639 -21.76 5.13 29.96
C GLY A 639 -22.86 4.16 29.53
N PRO A 640 -23.43 3.41 30.49
CA PRO A 640 -24.41 2.36 30.20
C PRO A 640 -25.67 2.80 29.48
N ASP A 641 -26.04 4.08 29.53
CA ASP A 641 -27.20 4.63 28.82
C ASP A 641 -26.90 5.03 27.37
N ASP A 642 -25.62 5.03 26.97
CA ASP A 642 -25.17 5.57 25.70
C ASP A 642 -25.15 4.55 24.56
N VAL A 643 -25.62 5.02 23.40
CA VAL A 643 -25.41 4.37 22.10
C VAL A 643 -24.20 5.04 21.46
N VAL A 644 -23.06 4.35 21.49
CA VAL A 644 -21.78 4.85 21.01
C VAL A 644 -21.59 4.42 19.56
N MET A 645 -21.38 5.37 18.66
CA MET A 645 -20.97 5.11 17.27
C MET A 645 -19.51 5.47 17.06
N ILE A 646 -18.73 4.55 16.50
CA ILE A 646 -17.29 4.75 16.24
C ILE A 646 -17.04 4.63 14.75
N LEU A 647 -16.52 5.70 14.14
CA LEU A 647 -16.15 5.73 12.74
C LEU A 647 -14.65 5.50 12.59
N GLY A 648 -14.28 4.51 11.79
CA GLY A 648 -12.91 4.07 11.57
C GLY A 648 -12.43 3.12 12.66
N LEU A 649 -11.85 1.99 12.26
CA LEU A 649 -11.34 0.96 13.15
C LEU A 649 -9.82 0.80 13.02
N GLY A 650 -9.10 1.93 13.11
CA GLY A 650 -7.65 1.97 13.38
C GLY A 650 -7.34 1.78 14.87
N ALA A 651 -6.10 2.05 15.30
CA ALA A 651 -5.69 1.92 16.71
C ALA A 651 -6.58 2.74 17.67
N VAL A 652 -6.91 3.98 17.30
CA VAL A 652 -7.82 4.87 18.06
C VAL A 652 -9.23 4.29 18.13
N GLY A 653 -9.81 3.90 16.99
CA GLY A 653 -11.16 3.36 16.94
C GLY A 653 -11.31 2.05 17.70
N MET A 654 -10.32 1.16 17.61
CA MET A 654 -10.29 -0.10 18.37
C MET A 654 -10.13 0.16 19.87
N GLY A 655 -9.31 1.14 20.28
CA GLY A 655 -9.22 1.57 21.67
C GLY A 655 -10.53 2.10 22.22
N ALA A 656 -11.23 2.94 21.44
CA ALA A 656 -12.56 3.44 21.79
C ALA A 656 -13.59 2.31 21.92
N LEU A 657 -13.58 1.35 21.00
CA LEU A 657 -14.51 0.20 21.03
C LEU A 657 -14.35 -0.62 22.31
N MET A 658 -13.12 -1.05 22.61
CA MET A 658 -12.85 -1.86 23.79
C MET A 658 -13.21 -1.09 25.07
N THR A 659 -12.96 0.21 25.10
CA THR A 659 -13.29 1.07 26.25
C THR A 659 -14.80 1.25 26.41
N ALA A 660 -15.54 1.47 25.33
CA ALA A 660 -17.01 1.54 25.37
C ALA A 660 -17.61 0.21 25.85
N LYS A 661 -17.00 -0.91 25.49
CA LYS A 661 -17.40 -2.23 25.98
C LYS A 661 -17.13 -2.40 27.48
N ILE A 662 -15.97 -1.95 27.96
CA ILE A 662 -15.60 -1.94 29.39
C ILE A 662 -16.55 -1.04 30.20
N ARG A 663 -17.00 0.09 29.62
CA ARG A 663 -17.98 1.01 30.22
C ARG A 663 -19.43 0.52 30.12
N GLU A 664 -19.64 -0.68 29.58
CA GLU A 664 -20.94 -1.33 29.43
C GLU A 664 -21.96 -0.48 28.68
N CYS A 665 -21.50 0.32 27.69
CA CYS A 665 -22.39 1.16 26.90
C CYS A 665 -23.52 0.34 26.26
N LYS A 666 -24.73 0.92 26.28
CA LYS A 666 -25.98 0.30 25.82
C LYS A 666 -25.85 -0.40 24.47
N ALA A 667 -25.18 0.27 23.53
CA ALA A 667 -24.83 -0.28 22.24
C ALA A 667 -23.57 0.40 21.70
N ILE A 668 -22.80 -0.37 20.94
CA ILE A 668 -21.61 0.09 20.23
C ILE A 668 -21.77 -0.24 18.75
N ILE A 669 -21.96 0.80 17.94
CA ILE A 669 -22.07 0.73 16.48
C ILE A 669 -20.69 1.08 15.91
N VAL A 670 -20.08 0.19 15.14
CA VAL A 670 -18.80 0.47 14.49
C VAL A 670 -18.97 0.60 12.98
N VAL A 671 -18.27 1.56 12.40
CA VAL A 671 -18.36 1.91 10.98
C VAL A 671 -16.97 1.86 10.37
N ASP A 672 -16.75 1.00 9.38
CA ASP A 672 -15.49 0.91 8.64
C ASP A 672 -15.79 0.37 7.23
N LYS A 673 -14.91 0.63 6.27
CA LYS A 673 -15.03 0.10 4.90
C LYS A 673 -14.43 -1.30 4.75
N VAL A 674 -13.63 -1.73 5.72
CA VAL A 674 -12.89 -3.00 5.71
C VAL A 674 -13.65 -4.03 6.54
N GLU A 675 -14.28 -5.00 5.88
CA GLU A 675 -15.08 -6.04 6.53
C GLU A 675 -14.30 -6.80 7.61
N ALA A 676 -13.02 -7.11 7.36
CA ALA A 676 -12.18 -7.81 8.33
C ALA A 676 -12.03 -7.05 9.67
N ARG A 677 -12.05 -5.71 9.65
CA ARG A 677 -11.99 -4.89 10.87
C ARG A 677 -13.32 -4.90 11.61
N LEU A 678 -14.44 -4.87 10.88
CA LEU A 678 -15.78 -4.99 11.45
C LEU A 678 -15.97 -6.35 12.13
N GLU A 679 -15.56 -7.43 11.46
CA GLU A 679 -15.58 -8.79 12.04
C GLU A 679 -14.69 -8.90 13.28
N HIS A 680 -13.53 -8.24 13.28
CA HIS A 680 -12.69 -8.17 14.47
C HIS A 680 -13.36 -7.37 15.59
N ALA A 681 -13.97 -6.24 15.27
CA ALA A 681 -14.68 -5.40 16.22
C ALA A 681 -15.88 -6.12 16.86
N LYS A 682 -16.63 -6.95 16.13
CA LYS A 682 -17.68 -7.82 16.71
C LYS A 682 -17.11 -8.71 17.80
N ARG A 683 -15.95 -9.35 17.56
CA ARG A 683 -15.28 -10.21 18.55
C ARG A 683 -14.81 -9.42 19.78
N LEU A 684 -14.50 -8.14 19.61
CA LEU A 684 -14.09 -7.23 20.69
C LEU A 684 -15.27 -6.52 21.38
N GLY A 685 -16.52 -6.87 21.04
CA GLY A 685 -17.71 -6.41 21.74
C GLY A 685 -18.54 -5.35 21.03
N ALA A 686 -18.30 -5.09 19.75
CA ALA A 686 -19.20 -4.25 18.96
C ALA A 686 -20.57 -4.92 18.82
N SER A 687 -21.64 -4.19 19.14
CA SER A 687 -23.02 -4.68 19.05
C SER A 687 -23.56 -4.68 17.61
N HIS A 688 -23.12 -3.71 16.81
CA HIS A 688 -23.59 -3.51 15.44
C HIS A 688 -22.42 -3.06 14.57
N THR A 689 -22.44 -3.44 13.30
CA THR A 689 -21.42 -3.07 12.31
C THR A 689 -22.06 -2.50 11.06
N ILE A 690 -21.50 -1.42 10.53
CA ILE A 690 -21.93 -0.81 9.27
C ILE A 690 -20.72 -0.79 8.33
N ASN A 691 -20.85 -1.45 7.18
CA ASN A 691 -19.83 -1.44 6.15
C ASN A 691 -20.13 -0.36 5.12
N THR A 692 -19.24 0.64 5.01
CA THR A 692 -19.37 1.76 4.05
C THR A 692 -18.61 1.52 2.74
N GLY A 693 -17.98 0.36 2.57
CA GLY A 693 -17.21 -0.06 1.40
C GLY A 693 -17.98 -0.90 0.38
N THR A 694 -19.25 -1.23 0.64
CA THR A 694 -20.09 -2.05 -0.25
C THR A 694 -20.86 -1.21 -1.28
N PRO A 695 -21.20 -1.74 -2.48
CA PRO A 695 -21.94 -1.02 -3.51
C PRO A 695 -23.32 -0.52 -3.07
N ASP A 696 -23.99 -1.24 -2.16
CA ASP A 696 -25.30 -0.90 -1.60
C ASP A 696 -25.20 0.12 -0.44
N ASN A 697 -24.17 0.97 -0.46
CA ASN A 697 -23.76 1.83 0.66
C ASN A 697 -24.96 2.54 1.30
N PRO A 698 -25.44 2.08 2.47
CA PRO A 698 -26.60 2.69 3.07
C PRO A 698 -26.19 4.08 3.54
N ASN A 699 -27.06 5.08 3.33
CA ASN A 699 -26.86 6.38 3.94
C ASN A 699 -26.64 6.17 5.44
N LEU A 700 -25.46 6.55 5.96
CA LEU A 700 -25.04 6.20 7.32
C LEU A 700 -26.06 6.68 8.36
N LYS A 701 -26.65 7.85 8.16
CA LYS A 701 -27.75 8.37 8.98
C LYS A 701 -28.94 7.42 9.02
N ASP A 702 -29.36 6.93 7.86
CA ASP A 702 -30.54 6.07 7.75
C ASP A 702 -30.25 4.69 8.35
N ALA A 703 -29.05 4.14 8.12
CA ALA A 703 -28.62 2.88 8.73
C ALA A 703 -28.61 2.96 10.26
N VAL A 704 -28.07 4.04 10.83
CA VAL A 704 -28.04 4.24 12.28
C VAL A 704 -29.45 4.43 12.83
N ARG A 705 -30.31 5.19 12.14
CA ARG A 705 -31.70 5.43 12.57
C ARG A 705 -32.60 4.20 12.46
N GLN A 706 -32.30 3.27 11.56
CA GLN A 706 -32.97 1.97 11.53
C GLN A 706 -32.67 1.14 12.77
N LEU A 707 -31.44 1.18 13.27
CA LEU A 707 -31.05 0.48 14.50
C LEU A 707 -31.55 1.22 15.75
N PHE A 708 -31.38 2.54 15.76
CA PHE A 708 -31.74 3.42 16.88
C PHE A 708 -32.47 4.65 16.34
N PRO A 709 -33.81 4.70 16.36
CA PRO A 709 -34.61 5.77 15.75
C PRO A 709 -34.24 7.20 16.15
N SER A 710 -33.74 7.37 17.39
CA SER A 710 -33.27 8.66 17.90
C SER A 710 -31.88 9.06 17.39
N GLY A 711 -31.06 8.12 16.90
CA GLY A 711 -29.66 8.30 16.55
C GLY A 711 -28.69 7.82 17.65
N ALA A 712 -27.39 7.95 17.41
CA ALA A 712 -26.35 7.67 18.40
C ALA A 712 -26.24 8.81 19.43
N SER A 713 -26.07 8.48 20.72
CA SER A 713 -25.90 9.47 21.78
C SER A 713 -24.49 10.03 21.84
N VAL A 714 -23.50 9.21 21.46
CA VAL A 714 -22.09 9.58 21.37
C VAL A 714 -21.55 9.08 20.04
N VAL A 715 -20.83 9.94 19.33
CA VAL A 715 -20.19 9.62 18.07
C VAL A 715 -18.71 9.96 18.16
N ILE A 716 -17.84 9.01 17.82
CA ILE A 716 -16.38 9.17 17.82
C ILE A 716 -15.88 9.01 16.38
N ASP A 717 -15.47 10.11 15.74
CA ASP A 717 -14.82 10.05 14.44
C ASP A 717 -13.31 9.89 14.59
N THR A 718 -12.80 8.79 14.03
CA THR A 718 -11.36 8.52 13.91
C THR A 718 -10.91 8.49 12.45
N THR A 719 -11.79 8.83 11.50
CA THR A 719 -11.52 8.73 10.07
C THR A 719 -10.95 10.01 9.47
N GLY A 720 -11.41 11.18 9.93
CA GLY A 720 -11.09 12.46 9.29
C GLY A 720 -11.73 12.62 7.91
N VAL A 721 -12.69 11.76 7.53
CA VAL A 721 -13.33 11.78 6.20
C VAL A 721 -14.53 12.72 6.22
N PRO A 722 -14.51 13.84 5.47
CA PRO A 722 -15.56 14.87 5.49
C PRO A 722 -16.99 14.34 5.36
N THR A 723 -17.23 13.48 4.36
CA THR A 723 -18.56 12.94 4.08
C THR A 723 -19.10 12.06 5.21
N LEU A 724 -18.22 11.30 5.89
CA LEU A 724 -18.59 10.51 7.05
C LEU A 724 -18.84 11.39 8.27
N ILE A 725 -18.02 12.43 8.48
CA ILE A 725 -18.21 13.40 9.55
C ILE A 725 -19.58 14.06 9.43
N GLU A 726 -19.95 14.55 8.24
CA GLU A 726 -21.25 15.18 7.97
C GLU A 726 -22.42 14.22 8.19
N GLN A 727 -22.33 13.01 7.67
CA GLN A 727 -23.38 12.01 7.87
C GLN A 727 -23.48 11.57 9.34
N SER A 728 -22.36 11.52 10.05
CA SER A 728 -22.32 11.15 11.47
C SER A 728 -22.96 12.21 12.36
N LEU A 729 -22.81 13.49 12.02
CA LEU A 729 -23.50 14.60 12.67
C LEU A 729 -25.02 14.43 12.54
N GLN A 730 -25.51 14.06 11.35
CA GLN A 730 -26.93 13.83 11.11
C GLN A 730 -27.48 12.55 11.79
N ALA A 731 -26.60 11.56 12.00
CA ALA A 731 -26.86 10.32 12.71
C ALA A 731 -26.82 10.50 14.24
N THR A 732 -26.28 11.61 14.74
CA THR A 732 -26.23 11.94 16.16
C THR A 732 -27.61 12.37 16.64
N GLN A 733 -28.04 11.85 17.80
CA GLN A 733 -29.32 12.23 18.38
C GLN A 733 -29.33 13.67 18.89
N LYS A 734 -30.53 14.22 19.13
CA LYS A 734 -30.66 15.53 19.79
C LYS A 734 -30.03 15.48 21.18
N ARG A 735 -29.21 16.49 21.50
CA ARG A 735 -28.38 16.55 22.72
C ARG A 735 -27.27 15.48 22.80
N GLY A 736 -26.97 14.79 21.70
CA GLY A 736 -25.83 13.88 21.59
C GLY A 736 -24.50 14.61 21.44
N LYS A 737 -23.40 13.87 21.51
CA LYS A 737 -22.02 14.38 21.40
C LYS A 737 -21.33 13.80 20.17
N LEU A 738 -20.66 14.66 19.39
CA LEU A 738 -19.75 14.26 18.32
C LEU A 738 -18.32 14.64 18.73
N VAL A 739 -17.43 13.66 18.83
CA VAL A 739 -16.01 13.82 19.16
C VAL A 739 -15.21 13.59 17.88
N LEU A 740 -14.53 14.62 17.39
CA LEU A 740 -13.70 14.56 16.19
C LEU A 740 -12.24 14.36 16.58
N ILE A 741 -11.67 13.23 16.19
CA ILE A 741 -10.26 12.86 16.46
C ILE A 741 -9.49 12.71 15.16
N GLY A 742 -10.13 12.14 14.14
CA GLY A 742 -9.54 12.03 12.81
C GLY A 742 -9.20 13.41 12.24
N VAL A 743 -8.07 13.52 11.55
CA VAL A 743 -7.57 14.79 11.01
C VAL A 743 -8.10 14.97 9.58
N PRO A 744 -9.06 15.88 9.33
CA PRO A 744 -9.54 16.16 7.98
C PRO A 744 -8.50 16.98 7.17
N PRO A 745 -8.68 17.10 5.84
CA PRO A 745 -7.86 17.99 5.02
C PRO A 745 -7.83 19.44 5.57
N LEU A 746 -6.68 20.09 5.45
CA LEU A 746 -6.50 21.49 5.85
C LEU A 746 -7.55 22.40 5.17
N GLY A 747 -8.22 23.24 5.96
CA GLY A 747 -9.26 24.14 5.48
C GLY A 747 -10.65 23.53 5.35
N TYR A 748 -10.88 22.30 5.81
CA TYR A 748 -12.22 21.73 5.90
C TYR A 748 -13.09 22.48 6.92
N GLU A 749 -14.31 22.86 6.50
CA GLU A 749 -15.32 23.50 7.34
C GLU A 749 -16.58 22.62 7.44
N LEU A 750 -17.10 22.46 8.66
CA LEU A 750 -18.31 21.67 8.92
C LEU A 750 -19.53 22.59 9.04
N ASN A 751 -20.49 22.45 8.11
CA ASN A 751 -21.73 23.22 8.14
C ASN A 751 -22.77 22.55 9.06
N VAL A 752 -23.25 23.28 10.07
CA VAL A 752 -24.25 22.81 11.05
C VAL A 752 -25.54 23.61 10.91
N ASP A 753 -26.69 22.93 10.77
CA ASP A 753 -28.01 23.56 10.80
C ASP A 753 -28.40 23.93 12.24
N VAL A 754 -28.39 25.23 12.55
CA VAL A 754 -28.51 25.78 13.91
C VAL A 754 -29.97 25.86 14.41
N VAL A 755 -30.98 25.69 13.54
CA VAL A 755 -32.38 26.06 13.85
C VAL A 755 -33.09 25.08 14.81
N GLN A 756 -32.55 23.89 15.08
CA GLN A 756 -33.27 22.81 15.77
C GLN A 756 -33.13 22.76 17.31
N HIS A 757 -32.57 23.79 17.97
CA HIS A 757 -31.99 23.64 19.33
C HIS A 757 -32.45 24.57 20.45
N ILE A 758 -33.58 25.29 20.34
CA ILE A 758 -33.95 26.28 21.38
C ILE A 758 -35.26 25.88 22.06
N ASN A 759 -35.19 25.52 23.35
CA ASN A 759 -36.36 25.53 24.24
C ASN A 759 -35.94 25.91 25.67
N ALA A 760 -36.04 27.21 26.00
CA ALA A 760 -35.61 27.79 27.28
C ALA A 760 -36.62 28.78 27.88
N ILE A 761 -37.83 28.85 27.33
CA ILE A 761 -38.83 29.89 27.66
C ILE A 761 -39.13 29.97 29.17
N PRO A 762 -39.39 28.87 29.90
CA PRO A 762 -39.70 28.96 31.33
C PRO A 762 -38.57 29.53 32.17
N GLN A 763 -37.32 29.16 31.85
CA GLN A 763 -36.13 29.60 32.56
C GLN A 763 -35.85 31.10 32.34
N MET A 764 -36.05 31.59 31.11
CA MET A 764 -35.90 33.01 30.77
C MET A 764 -36.93 33.88 31.49
N ILE A 765 -38.17 33.42 31.61
CA ILE A 765 -39.21 34.12 32.38
C ILE A 765 -38.83 34.18 33.86
N GLN A 766 -38.30 33.08 34.42
CA GLN A 766 -37.81 33.07 35.79
C GLN A 766 -36.68 34.09 36.00
N TRP A 767 -35.67 34.11 35.13
CA TRP A 767 -34.57 35.07 35.25
C TRP A 767 -34.98 36.52 35.05
N TYR A 768 -36.00 36.79 34.21
CA TYR A 768 -36.57 38.14 34.12
C TYR A 768 -37.20 38.58 35.45
N ARG A 769 -37.99 37.69 36.08
CA ARG A 769 -38.58 37.95 37.41
C ARG A 769 -37.55 38.11 38.51
N GLU A 770 -36.40 37.43 38.39
CA GLU A 770 -35.24 37.60 39.29
C GLU A 770 -34.42 38.87 39.01
N GLY A 771 -34.79 39.68 38.01
CA GLY A 771 -34.04 40.88 37.59
C GLY A 771 -32.73 40.57 36.85
N ARG A 772 -32.48 39.30 36.51
CA ARG A 772 -31.25 38.80 35.88
C ARG A 772 -31.33 38.73 34.36
N PHE A 773 -32.51 38.97 33.79
CA PHE A 773 -32.75 38.91 32.35
C PHE A 773 -33.73 40.03 31.91
N PRO A 774 -33.30 41.31 31.91
CA PRO A 774 -34.16 42.49 31.72
C PRO A 774 -34.62 42.66 30.27
N VAL A 775 -35.46 41.74 29.79
CA VAL A 775 -35.96 41.72 28.41
C VAL A 775 -36.83 42.94 28.10
N ASP A 776 -37.45 43.53 29.11
CA ASP A 776 -38.23 44.77 29.03
C ASP A 776 -37.41 45.97 28.54
N GLN A 777 -36.11 46.04 28.85
CA GLN A 777 -35.23 47.11 28.36
C GLN A 777 -34.93 47.00 26.86
N LEU A 778 -35.13 45.83 26.27
CA LEU A 778 -34.83 45.53 24.87
C LEU A 778 -36.09 45.49 24.00
N VAL A 779 -37.28 45.42 24.61
CA VAL A 779 -38.55 45.36 23.91
C VAL A 779 -39.17 46.75 23.81
N ARG A 780 -39.65 47.11 22.62
CA ARG A 780 -40.43 48.33 22.42
C ARG A 780 -41.76 47.98 21.77
N TYR A 781 -42.84 48.51 22.34
CA TYR A 781 -44.18 48.26 21.85
C TYR A 781 -44.57 49.28 20.79
N PHE A 782 -45.21 48.81 19.75
CA PHE A 782 -45.78 49.62 18.67
C PHE A 782 -47.21 49.18 18.44
N ASP A 783 -48.07 50.10 18.02
CA ASP A 783 -49.38 49.69 17.54
C ASP A 783 -49.23 48.87 16.25
N ALA A 784 -50.09 47.86 16.05
CA ALA A 784 -50.05 47.00 14.88
C ALA A 784 -50.18 47.78 13.55
N ALA A 785 -50.94 48.89 13.53
CA ALA A 785 -51.02 49.77 12.37
C ALA A 785 -49.69 50.46 12.04
N GLU A 786 -48.80 50.59 13.03
CA GLU A 786 -47.48 51.23 12.91
C GLU A 786 -46.35 50.25 12.53
N TYR A 787 -46.68 49.06 11.99
CA TYR A 787 -45.68 48.02 11.68
C TYR A 787 -44.51 48.51 10.82
N LYS A 788 -44.72 49.50 9.95
CA LYS A 788 -43.65 50.11 9.15
C LYS A 788 -42.63 50.85 10.01
N GLN A 789 -43.07 51.54 11.06
CA GLN A 789 -42.20 52.21 12.01
C GLN A 789 -41.47 51.21 12.91
N ALA A 790 -42.15 50.15 13.35
CA ALA A 790 -41.54 49.05 14.09
C ALA A 790 -40.39 48.37 13.31
N LEU A 791 -40.61 48.07 12.02
CA LEU A 791 -39.58 47.52 11.13
C LEU A 791 -38.43 48.50 10.88
N LYS A 792 -38.74 49.78 10.72
CA LYS A 792 -37.73 50.84 10.56
C LYS A 792 -36.86 50.96 11.82
N GLY A 793 -37.46 50.98 13.00
CA GLY A 793 -36.75 51.07 14.28
C GLY A 793 -35.86 49.86 14.56
N MET A 794 -36.27 48.66 14.12
CA MET A 794 -35.43 47.46 14.18
C MET A 794 -34.21 47.54 13.25
N LYS A 795 -34.35 48.11 12.05
CA LYS A 795 -33.22 48.32 11.12
C LYS A 795 -32.27 49.40 11.61
N GLU A 796 -32.79 50.45 12.24
CA GLU A 796 -32.02 51.59 12.73
C GLU A 796 -31.44 51.37 14.15
N GLY A 797 -31.78 50.26 14.81
CA GLY A 797 -31.34 49.93 16.16
C GLY A 797 -32.03 50.70 17.28
N THR A 798 -33.03 51.54 16.95
CA THR A 798 -33.82 52.32 17.92
C THR A 798 -34.90 51.50 18.64
N ALA A 799 -35.14 50.27 18.18
CA ALA A 799 -35.90 49.23 18.88
C ALA A 799 -35.24 47.85 18.66
N VAL A 800 -34.66 47.25 19.71
CA VAL A 800 -33.95 45.96 19.60
C VAL A 800 -34.92 44.81 19.27
N LYS A 801 -36.07 44.76 19.94
CA LYS A 801 -37.15 43.83 19.61
C LYS A 801 -38.51 44.55 19.60
N PRO A 802 -39.02 44.97 18.43
CA PRO A 802 -40.35 45.55 18.36
C PRO A 802 -41.43 44.48 18.62
N VAL A 803 -42.44 44.81 19.41
CA VAL A 803 -43.63 43.98 19.61
C VAL A 803 -44.84 44.77 19.14
N LEU A 804 -45.53 44.26 18.12
CA LEU A 804 -46.78 44.82 17.65
C LEU A 804 -47.90 44.41 18.60
N VAL A 805 -48.58 45.40 19.15
CA VAL A 805 -49.75 45.22 20.01
C VAL A 805 -50.96 45.57 19.17
N TRP A 806 -51.97 44.70 19.20
CA TRP A 806 -53.27 45.00 18.62
C TRP A 806 -54.14 45.58 19.73
N GLU A 807 -54.83 46.69 19.48
CA GLU A 807 -55.92 47.10 20.36
C GLU A 807 -56.96 45.97 20.43
N HIS A 808 -57.37 45.62 21.64
CA HIS A 808 -58.33 44.56 21.91
C HIS A 808 -59.78 45.02 21.67
#